data_AF-A0A1Q9D3T7-F1
#
_entry.id   AF-A0A1Q9D3T7-F1
#
_cell.length_a   1.000
_cell.length_b   1.000
_cell.length_c   1.000
_cell.angle_alpha   90.00
_cell.angle_beta   90.00
_cell.angle_gamma   90.00
#
_symmetry.space_group_name_H-M   'P 1'
#
loop_
_entity.id
_entity.type
_entity.pdbx_description
1 polymer ?
#
loop_
_entity_poly.entity_id
_entity_poly.type
_entity_poly.pdbx_seq_one_letter_code
_entity_poly.pdbx_strand_id
1 'polypeptide(L)'
;MSVSVDVGLLSGKTATVKAGRYERVAALKHRAQTALGVGRGRLVDSRGAVLDAGASIKQARVQNGDSLTLHINRVQVCCTSAAFAGILGDGSVVTWGDVAFGGGCSAVQDRLKDVQYIHASPHAFAAILCKGSVLTWGLPGFGGNSTAVRHQLENVKQIQATRHAFAAILGDGSVVTWGDAVYGGDSRDVQDQLKNVQQIQASHGAFATVGGNGSVVTWGRGPYGGDSRSVQHQLQNVQQIQATWYAFAAILGDGSVVTWGDADYGGDSSDVQDQLKNVQQIQTTGTAFAAILGNGFVVTWGQPRFGADSSAVQLQLKNVKHIQANAFAFAAILGDGSVVTWGSGRLGGDSSVVQHQLKNVQQVQATSRAFAAILGDGSVVTWGDAAAGGDSGAVQGQLKNVQHLQATHSAFAAILGYGSVVTWGNARYGGDSRAVQHKLKKVQQVQACCNAFAAVCSNGCIVTWGAAEHGGDSSAVQDQLDNVQQMRGFSSALAAILGDRSVAWIAIALVTAVVFSLVWKDQLKITEPFNAQNSALPVWKCPRRYPQLHPRLEGHLYGQSSRMGPSRYDHAEVVVGTRTATVKADLNEEVGTLKRRAETALEVGQGRLVNSSGDGLDVRASIKGARLQDGESLVLHIGRVQAQVNFRAFAAVLGDGSLMTWGDSESGGDSSAVQKQLKNVQQIQASAIAFAAILGDGSVVTWGVDTYGGDSDAVQDQLKNVQQIQASARAFAAILGDGSVVTWGAATFGGDSSAVQDQLRNVQQIQASARAFAAVLGDGSVVTWGDATFGGDSSAVQDQLRNVQQIQAVSSCGGGAFAAILADGSVVTWGHSKSGGDSSEVQKQLKNVQQIQGDSHSFAASLGDGSVVTWGLQEQEELDSLEETEETEEDEEEEEGL
;
A
#
# COMPACT_ATOMS: atom_id res chain seq x y z
N MET A 1 22.78 48.46 5.22
CA MET A 1 21.63 49.03 5.97
C MET A 1 20.58 47.95 6.16
N SER A 2 20.24 47.64 7.41
CA SER A 2 19.17 46.72 7.80
C SER A 2 17.83 47.45 7.91
N VAL A 3 16.75 46.74 7.64
CA VAL A 3 15.36 47.19 7.77
C VAL A 3 14.76 46.45 8.98
N SER A 4 14.11 47.17 9.90
CA SER A 4 13.34 46.59 11.01
C SER A 4 11.87 46.62 10.66
N VAL A 5 11.19 45.49 10.82
CA VAL A 5 9.80 45.29 10.38
C VAL A 5 9.03 44.61 11.50
N ASP A 6 7.81 45.07 11.78
CA ASP A 6 6.93 44.44 12.76
C ASP A 6 6.06 43.40 12.05
N VAL A 7 6.09 42.16 12.55
CA VAL A 7 5.31 41.05 11.98
C VAL A 7 4.27 40.59 12.99
N GLY A 8 2.98 40.70 12.64
CA GLY A 8 1.84 40.33 13.47
C GLY A 8 1.12 39.07 12.98
N LEU A 9 0.53 38.33 13.91
CA LEU A 9 -0.47 37.29 13.64
C LEU A 9 -1.88 37.88 13.75
N LEU A 10 -2.84 37.25 13.06
CA LEU A 10 -4.26 37.56 13.23
C LEU A 10 -4.77 37.34 14.68
N SER A 11 -4.02 36.56 15.48
CA SER A 11 -4.28 36.37 16.91
C SER A 11 -3.84 37.55 17.79
N GLY A 12 -3.26 38.61 17.22
CA GLY A 12 -2.77 39.80 17.93
C GLY A 12 -1.34 39.69 18.47
N LYS A 13 -0.65 38.56 18.29
CA LYS A 13 0.76 38.39 18.70
C LYS A 13 1.69 39.04 17.66
N THR A 14 2.64 39.86 18.09
CA THR A 14 3.58 40.57 17.21
C THR A 14 5.04 40.28 17.57
N ALA A 15 5.93 40.37 16.58
CA ALA A 15 7.37 40.27 16.76
C ALA A 15 8.11 41.20 15.79
N THR A 16 9.06 41.97 16.29
CA THR A 16 9.93 42.82 15.47
C THR A 16 11.12 42.01 14.97
N VAL A 17 11.33 41.98 13.66
CA VAL A 17 12.44 41.26 13.01
C VAL A 17 13.24 42.20 12.11
N LYS A 18 14.57 42.01 12.09
CA LYS A 18 15.50 42.80 11.26
C LYS A 18 15.92 41.98 10.05
N ALA A 19 16.00 42.60 8.87
CA ALA A 19 16.52 41.97 7.65
C ALA A 19 17.44 42.92 6.85
N GLY A 20 18.39 42.37 6.11
CA GLY A 20 19.20 43.14 5.16
C GLY A 20 18.41 43.55 3.92
N ARG A 21 18.69 44.72 3.33
CA ARG A 21 18.00 45.19 2.11
C ARG A 21 18.11 44.25 0.90
N TYR A 22 19.18 43.47 0.81
CA TYR A 22 19.39 42.49 -0.28
C TYR A 22 19.12 41.05 0.17
N GLU A 23 18.70 40.87 1.41
CA GLU A 23 18.32 39.56 1.93
C GLU A 23 17.00 39.12 1.30
N ARG A 24 16.79 37.81 1.14
CA ARG A 24 15.54 37.25 0.63
C ARG A 24 14.42 37.41 1.67
N VAL A 25 13.21 37.68 1.21
CA VAL A 25 11.99 37.71 2.04
C VAL A 25 11.82 36.38 2.79
N ALA A 26 12.22 35.23 2.19
CA ALA A 26 12.22 33.93 2.86
C ALA A 26 12.97 33.92 4.21
N ALA A 27 14.09 34.64 4.34
CA ALA A 27 14.88 34.68 5.57
C ALA A 27 14.26 35.62 6.64
N LEU A 28 13.61 36.70 6.22
CA LEU A 28 12.76 37.53 7.10
C LEU A 28 11.57 36.70 7.63
N LYS A 29 10.88 36.00 6.73
CA LYS A 29 9.75 35.10 7.03
C LYS A 29 10.15 34.03 8.05
N HIS A 30 11.28 33.36 7.83
CA HIS A 30 11.77 32.31 8.73
C HIS A 30 12.07 32.85 10.13
N ARG A 31 12.69 34.03 10.24
CA ARG A 31 12.93 34.68 11.54
C ARG A 31 11.63 35.08 12.23
N ALA A 32 10.65 35.61 11.49
CA ALA A 32 9.34 35.97 12.05
C ALA A 32 8.61 34.74 12.61
N GLN A 33 8.58 33.64 11.84
CA GLN A 33 8.01 32.36 12.30
C GLN A 33 8.67 31.85 13.57
N THR A 34 10.00 31.92 13.64
CA THR A 34 10.79 31.50 14.81
C THR A 34 10.47 32.38 16.03
N ALA A 35 10.43 33.70 15.85
CA ALA A 35 10.13 34.65 16.93
C ALA A 35 8.69 34.51 17.45
N LEU A 36 7.74 34.20 16.56
CA LEU A 36 6.34 34.01 16.91
C LEU A 36 6.02 32.59 17.41
N GLY A 37 6.92 31.62 17.20
CA GLY A 37 6.74 30.22 17.60
C GLY A 37 5.64 29.52 16.80
N VAL A 38 5.56 29.80 15.50
CA VAL A 38 4.48 29.34 14.62
C VAL A 38 5.01 28.63 13.36
N GLY A 39 4.17 27.79 12.75
CA GLY A 39 4.50 27.04 11.53
C GLY A 39 4.65 27.92 10.28
N ARG A 40 4.87 27.28 9.13
CA ARG A 40 4.95 27.92 7.81
C ARG A 40 3.73 28.80 7.54
N GLY A 41 4.00 30.05 7.16
CA GLY A 41 3.01 31.02 6.75
C GLY A 41 3.52 31.90 5.63
N ARG A 42 2.66 32.79 5.14
CA ARG A 42 2.95 33.80 4.13
C ARG A 42 2.99 35.19 4.76
N LEU A 43 3.98 36.00 4.37
CA LEU A 43 4.04 37.41 4.78
C LEU A 43 3.15 38.22 3.85
N VAL A 44 2.29 39.04 4.43
CA VAL A 44 1.34 39.89 3.74
C VAL A 44 1.60 41.34 4.14
N ASP A 45 1.66 42.25 3.18
CA ASP A 45 1.80 43.69 3.45
C ASP A 45 0.50 44.30 3.98
N SER A 46 0.55 45.58 4.38
CA SER A 46 -0.60 46.32 4.91
C SER A 46 -1.75 46.50 3.90
N ARG A 47 -1.53 46.22 2.62
CA ARG A 47 -2.54 46.26 1.55
C ARG A 47 -3.13 44.89 1.26
N GLY A 48 -2.72 43.85 1.99
CA GLY A 48 -3.19 42.48 1.77
C GLY A 48 -2.43 41.73 0.67
N ALA A 49 -1.33 42.29 0.13
CA ALA A 49 -0.55 41.63 -0.91
C ALA A 49 0.48 40.66 -0.31
N VAL A 50 0.51 39.42 -0.83
CA VAL A 50 1.50 38.40 -0.42
C VAL A 50 2.89 38.77 -0.95
N LEU A 51 3.89 38.78 -0.08
CA LEU A 51 5.28 39.03 -0.44
C LEU A 51 5.94 37.77 -1.03
N ASP A 52 6.53 37.90 -2.22
CA ASP A 52 7.30 36.81 -2.84
C ASP A 52 8.53 36.45 -2.01
N ALA A 53 8.59 35.21 -1.53
CA ALA A 53 9.68 34.69 -0.72
C ALA A 53 11.04 34.70 -1.45
N GLY A 54 11.04 34.60 -2.79
CA GLY A 54 12.24 34.64 -3.63
C GLY A 54 12.81 36.05 -3.84
N ALA A 55 11.97 37.08 -3.68
CA ALA A 55 12.37 38.46 -3.84
C ALA A 55 13.29 38.94 -2.70
N SER A 56 14.17 39.90 -3.00
CA SER A 56 14.89 40.63 -1.96
C SER A 56 13.97 41.62 -1.24
N ILE A 57 14.28 41.97 0.01
CA ILE A 57 13.55 43.00 0.79
C ILE A 57 13.38 44.30 -0.02
N LYS A 58 14.41 44.71 -0.77
CA LYS A 58 14.36 45.88 -1.66
C LYS A 58 13.37 45.71 -2.81
N GLN A 59 13.32 44.56 -3.48
CA GLN A 59 12.37 44.29 -4.57
C GLN A 59 10.93 44.20 -4.06
N ALA A 60 10.75 43.63 -2.87
CA ALA A 60 9.47 43.57 -2.16
C ALA A 60 9.01 44.95 -1.62
N ARG A 61 9.83 46.00 -1.76
CA ARG A 61 9.56 47.38 -1.33
C ARG A 61 9.28 47.53 0.18
N VAL A 62 9.75 46.60 0.99
CA VAL A 62 9.59 46.64 2.46
C VAL A 62 10.54 47.68 3.07
N GLN A 63 10.00 48.58 3.90
CA GLN A 63 10.68 49.70 4.54
C GLN A 63 10.77 49.54 6.06
N ASN A 64 11.55 50.41 6.69
CA ASN A 64 11.81 50.35 8.12
C ASN A 64 10.60 50.90 8.87
N GLY A 65 10.02 50.09 9.76
CA GLY A 65 8.76 50.40 10.45
C GLY A 65 7.51 49.88 9.74
N ASP A 66 7.65 49.12 8.64
CA ASP A 66 6.51 48.47 8.01
C ASP A 66 5.89 47.43 8.97
N SER A 67 4.57 47.31 8.91
CA SER A 67 3.80 46.28 9.60
C SER A 67 3.34 45.22 8.59
N LEU A 68 3.80 43.98 8.78
CA LEU A 68 3.44 42.82 7.97
C LEU A 68 2.56 41.88 8.78
N THR A 69 1.63 41.21 8.11
CA THR A 69 0.84 40.13 8.72
C THR A 69 1.41 38.79 8.28
N LEU A 70 1.76 37.92 9.23
CA LEU A 70 2.08 36.52 8.95
C LEU A 70 0.78 35.73 8.94
N HIS A 71 0.28 35.43 7.75
CA HIS A 71 -0.92 34.63 7.54
C HIS A 71 -0.54 33.15 7.49
N ILE A 72 -1.09 32.34 8.39
CA ILE A 72 -0.88 30.89 8.44
C ILE A 72 -2.17 30.22 7.99
N ASN A 73 -2.13 29.58 6.82
CA ASN A 73 -3.25 28.75 6.38
C ASN A 73 -3.24 27.42 7.15
N ARG A 74 -4.42 26.81 7.30
CA ARG A 74 -4.50 25.43 7.78
C ARG A 74 -3.82 24.50 6.78
N VAL A 75 -3.02 23.56 7.29
CA VAL A 75 -2.47 22.48 6.47
C VAL A 75 -3.62 21.59 6.02
N GLN A 76 -3.73 21.37 4.72
CA GLN A 76 -4.73 20.49 4.13
C GLN A 76 -4.02 19.32 3.47
N VAL A 77 -4.61 18.13 3.55
CA VAL A 77 -4.10 16.93 2.89
C VAL A 77 -5.21 16.37 2.02
N CYS A 78 -4.90 16.16 0.74
CA CYS A 78 -5.76 15.51 -0.24
C CYS A 78 -5.09 14.20 -0.68
N CYS A 79 -5.87 13.26 -1.20
CA CYS A 79 -5.37 11.94 -1.58
C CYS A 79 -6.04 11.43 -2.85
N THR A 80 -5.26 10.75 -3.69
CA THR A 80 -5.73 9.85 -4.75
C THR A 80 -5.89 8.45 -4.16
N SER A 81 -6.03 7.42 -5.00
CA SER A 81 -6.09 6.05 -4.50
C SER A 81 -4.80 5.61 -3.79
N ALA A 82 -3.63 6.08 -4.26
CA ALA A 82 -2.32 5.63 -3.77
C ALA A 82 -1.29 6.76 -3.53
N ALA A 83 -1.71 8.03 -3.54
CA ALA A 83 -0.81 9.14 -3.26
C ALA A 83 -1.48 10.24 -2.43
N PHE A 84 -0.67 11.09 -1.83
CA PHE A 84 -1.09 12.25 -1.05
C PHE A 84 -0.49 13.53 -1.60
N ALA A 85 -1.23 14.63 -1.42
CA ALA A 85 -0.80 15.99 -1.67
C ALA A 85 -1.16 16.86 -0.47
N GLY A 86 -0.14 17.41 0.20
CA GLY A 86 -0.28 18.33 1.32
C GLY A 86 -0.12 19.77 0.87
N ILE A 87 -1.13 20.61 1.11
CA ILE A 87 -1.03 22.07 1.05
C ILE A 87 -0.53 22.55 2.41
N LEU A 88 0.68 23.08 2.46
CA LEU A 88 1.30 23.60 3.67
C LEU A 88 0.76 25.00 4.02
N GLY A 89 0.99 25.45 5.26
CA GLY A 89 0.45 26.73 5.76
C GLY A 89 0.92 27.99 5.01
N ASP A 90 1.96 27.89 4.17
CA ASP A 90 2.42 28.95 3.28
C ASP A 90 1.89 28.82 1.83
N GLY A 91 1.01 27.86 1.53
CA GLY A 91 0.42 27.64 0.22
C GLY A 91 1.28 26.83 -0.75
N SER A 92 2.42 26.30 -0.30
CA SER A 92 3.23 25.35 -1.06
C SER A 92 2.63 23.94 -1.02
N VAL A 93 2.85 23.15 -2.07
CA VAL A 93 2.38 21.76 -2.17
C VAL A 93 3.55 20.80 -2.05
N VAL A 94 3.36 19.75 -1.25
CA VAL A 94 4.27 18.59 -1.16
C VAL A 94 3.47 17.34 -1.49
N THR A 95 3.99 16.49 -2.38
CA THR A 95 3.34 15.22 -2.75
C THR A 95 4.23 14.04 -2.39
N TRP A 96 3.61 12.90 -2.12
CA TRP A 96 4.29 11.63 -1.84
C TRP A 96 3.36 10.43 -2.07
N GLY A 97 3.94 9.23 -2.12
CA GLY A 97 3.25 7.99 -2.49
C GLY A 97 3.58 7.55 -3.92
N ASP A 98 2.72 6.73 -4.52
CA ASP A 98 2.98 6.17 -5.85
C ASP A 98 3.02 7.26 -6.93
N VAL A 99 4.11 7.28 -7.71
CA VAL A 99 4.33 8.27 -8.77
C VAL A 99 3.26 8.19 -9.86
N ALA A 100 2.80 7.00 -10.23
CA ALA A 100 1.76 6.78 -11.23
C ALA A 100 0.40 7.32 -10.77
N PHE A 101 0.20 7.52 -9.46
CA PHE A 101 -1.02 8.03 -8.86
C PHE A 101 -0.89 9.50 -8.41
N GLY A 102 0.16 10.20 -8.84
CA GLY A 102 0.38 11.62 -8.54
C GLY A 102 1.26 11.88 -7.32
N GLY A 103 1.97 10.87 -6.81
CA GLY A 103 2.95 11.00 -5.72
C GLY A 103 4.23 11.74 -6.12
N GLY A 104 4.44 11.95 -7.42
CA GLY A 104 5.49 12.83 -7.96
C GLY A 104 4.92 14.04 -8.68
N CYS A 105 5.36 15.24 -8.30
CA CYS A 105 4.95 16.52 -8.92
C CYS A 105 6.12 17.36 -9.46
N SER A 106 7.31 16.77 -9.64
CA SER A 106 8.55 17.49 -10.02
C SER A 106 8.40 18.36 -11.26
N ALA A 107 7.64 17.90 -12.26
CA ALA A 107 7.38 18.65 -13.50
C ALA A 107 6.60 19.96 -13.31
N VAL A 108 5.81 20.08 -12.24
CA VAL A 108 4.94 21.24 -11.96
C VAL A 108 5.27 21.94 -10.64
N GLN A 109 6.23 21.44 -9.86
CA GLN A 109 6.53 21.89 -8.51
C GLN A 109 6.82 23.39 -8.41
N ASP A 110 7.61 23.95 -9.34
CA ASP A 110 7.94 25.38 -9.35
C ASP A 110 6.74 26.29 -9.59
N ARG A 111 5.67 25.73 -10.17
CA ARG A 111 4.43 26.43 -10.52
C ARG A 111 3.32 26.24 -9.46
N LEU A 112 3.43 25.24 -8.59
CA LEU A 112 2.49 24.98 -7.48
C LEU A 112 2.73 25.93 -6.30
N LYS A 113 2.51 27.23 -6.54
CA LYS A 113 2.62 28.30 -5.55
C LYS A 113 1.27 28.97 -5.35
N ASP A 114 0.93 29.28 -4.10
CA ASP A 114 -0.37 29.88 -3.75
C ASP A 114 -1.58 29.01 -4.15
N VAL A 115 -1.47 27.70 -3.90
CA VAL A 115 -2.57 26.75 -4.12
C VAL A 115 -3.66 26.96 -3.06
N GLN A 116 -4.91 27.05 -3.50
CA GLN A 116 -6.08 27.18 -2.62
C GLN A 116 -6.74 25.84 -2.32
N TYR A 117 -6.94 25.02 -3.37
CA TYR A 117 -7.64 23.74 -3.28
C TYR A 117 -6.97 22.71 -4.19
N ILE A 118 -7.01 21.44 -3.78
CA ILE A 118 -6.59 20.30 -4.60
C ILE A 118 -7.77 19.34 -4.71
N HIS A 119 -8.14 18.98 -5.93
CA HIS A 119 -9.07 17.92 -6.25
C HIS A 119 -8.31 16.69 -6.72
N ALA A 120 -8.81 15.50 -6.41
CA ALA A 120 -8.18 14.23 -6.76
C ALA A 120 -9.13 13.36 -7.57
N SER A 121 -8.62 12.72 -8.60
CA SER A 121 -9.18 11.50 -9.19
C SER A 121 -8.47 10.29 -8.58
N PRO A 122 -8.86 9.05 -8.93
CA PRO A 122 -8.14 7.88 -8.46
C PRO A 122 -6.64 7.88 -8.80
N HIS A 123 -6.18 8.54 -9.87
CA HIS A 123 -4.78 8.49 -10.35
C HIS A 123 -4.12 9.87 -10.59
N ALA A 124 -4.82 10.97 -10.41
CA ALA A 124 -4.31 12.30 -10.71
C ALA A 124 -4.85 13.38 -9.77
N PHE A 125 -4.15 14.52 -9.72
CA PHE A 125 -4.54 15.69 -8.95
C PHE A 125 -4.74 16.91 -9.84
N ALA A 126 -5.62 17.81 -9.41
CA ALA A 126 -5.87 19.12 -10.00
C ALA A 126 -5.86 20.20 -8.90
N ALA A 127 -4.86 21.07 -8.91
CA ALA A 127 -4.71 22.19 -7.99
C ALA A 127 -5.28 23.48 -8.59
N ILE A 128 -6.11 24.19 -7.83
CA ILE A 128 -6.62 25.53 -8.15
C ILE A 128 -5.73 26.57 -7.46
N LEU A 129 -5.11 27.45 -8.24
CA LEU A 129 -4.23 28.52 -7.76
C LEU A 129 -5.04 29.78 -7.41
N CYS A 130 -4.48 30.68 -6.60
CA CYS A 130 -5.14 31.94 -6.21
C CYS A 130 -5.54 32.86 -7.37
N LYS A 131 -4.94 32.69 -8.55
CA LYS A 131 -5.30 33.42 -9.78
C LYS A 131 -6.41 32.73 -10.59
N GLY A 132 -7.03 31.67 -10.06
CA GLY A 132 -8.08 30.90 -10.72
C GLY A 132 -7.60 29.94 -11.81
N SER A 133 -6.28 29.77 -11.98
CA SER A 133 -5.69 28.83 -12.94
C SER A 133 -5.53 27.43 -12.32
N VAL A 134 -5.64 26.40 -13.15
CA VAL A 134 -5.54 25.00 -12.73
C VAL A 134 -4.21 24.38 -13.17
N LEU A 135 -3.58 23.64 -12.26
CA LEU A 135 -2.42 22.78 -12.54
C LEU A 135 -2.77 21.34 -12.24
N THR A 136 -2.45 20.44 -13.18
CA THR A 136 -2.68 19.01 -13.03
C THR A 136 -1.37 18.24 -13.02
N TRP A 137 -1.35 17.10 -12.34
CA TRP A 137 -0.25 16.13 -12.37
C TRP A 137 -0.76 14.72 -12.00
N GLY A 138 0.05 13.70 -12.27
CA GLY A 138 -0.33 12.28 -12.19
C GLY A 138 -0.31 11.64 -13.57
N LEU A 139 -0.99 10.49 -13.74
CA LEU A 139 -0.97 9.77 -15.01
C LEU A 139 -1.65 10.62 -16.11
N PRO A 140 -0.98 10.90 -17.26
CA PRO A 140 -1.53 11.79 -18.29
C PRO A 140 -2.89 11.34 -18.83
N GLY A 141 -3.06 10.03 -19.11
CA GLY A 141 -4.31 9.46 -19.62
C GLY A 141 -5.47 9.46 -18.62
N PHE A 142 -5.22 9.80 -17.35
CA PHE A 142 -6.23 9.83 -16.29
C PHE A 142 -6.52 11.27 -15.83
N GLY A 143 -6.22 12.24 -16.69
CA GLY A 143 -6.41 13.67 -16.43
C GLY A 143 -5.24 14.35 -15.75
N GLY A 144 -4.09 13.68 -15.60
CA GLY A 144 -2.85 14.26 -15.06
C GLY A 144 -2.17 15.28 -15.99
N ASN A 145 -2.66 15.46 -17.22
CA ASN A 145 -2.19 16.48 -18.16
C ASN A 145 -3.36 17.31 -18.72
N SER A 146 -3.47 18.57 -18.28
CA SER A 146 -4.46 19.54 -18.78
C SER A 146 -3.87 20.59 -19.75
N THR A 147 -2.68 20.35 -20.31
CA THR A 147 -1.97 21.36 -21.13
C THR A 147 -2.78 21.82 -22.33
N ALA A 148 -3.54 20.92 -22.98
CA ALA A 148 -4.37 21.23 -24.14
C ALA A 148 -5.48 22.25 -23.82
N VAL A 149 -6.09 22.16 -22.64
CA VAL A 149 -7.22 22.99 -22.22
C VAL A 149 -6.82 24.10 -21.24
N ARG A 150 -5.52 24.26 -20.97
CA ARG A 150 -5.00 25.18 -19.95
C ARG A 150 -5.49 26.62 -20.12
N HIS A 151 -5.61 27.11 -21.36
CA HIS A 151 -6.05 28.47 -21.66
C HIS A 151 -7.54 28.69 -21.36
N GLN A 152 -8.32 27.62 -21.19
CA GLN A 152 -9.74 27.67 -20.86
C GLN A 152 -9.99 27.52 -19.35
N LEU A 153 -9.01 27.01 -18.59
CA LEU A 153 -9.12 26.78 -17.15
C LEU A 153 -8.80 28.06 -16.35
N GLU A 154 -9.61 29.09 -16.55
CA GLU A 154 -9.56 30.35 -15.80
C GLU A 154 -10.81 30.53 -14.94
N ASN A 155 -10.65 31.07 -13.73
CA ASN A 155 -11.73 31.30 -12.77
C ASN A 155 -12.55 30.04 -12.44
N VAL A 156 -11.89 28.89 -12.29
CA VAL A 156 -12.55 27.62 -11.96
C VAL A 156 -13.20 27.68 -10.58
N LYS A 157 -14.48 27.32 -10.51
CA LYS A 157 -15.29 27.27 -9.27
C LYS A 157 -15.29 25.88 -8.64
N GLN A 158 -15.44 24.83 -9.43
CA GLN A 158 -15.56 23.45 -8.97
C GLN A 158 -14.92 22.50 -9.98
N ILE A 159 -14.28 21.44 -9.48
CA ILE A 159 -13.76 20.34 -10.29
C ILE A 159 -14.37 19.03 -9.79
N GLN A 160 -14.87 18.22 -10.72
CA GLN A 160 -15.33 16.86 -10.47
C GLN A 160 -14.50 15.87 -11.32
N ALA A 161 -14.33 14.64 -10.83
CA ALA A 161 -13.56 13.61 -11.52
C ALA A 161 -14.37 12.32 -11.70
N THR A 162 -14.20 11.66 -12.85
CA THR A 162 -14.48 10.22 -13.03
C THR A 162 -13.22 9.42 -12.68
N ARG A 163 -13.19 8.11 -12.99
CA ARG A 163 -11.99 7.30 -12.77
C ARG A 163 -10.80 7.72 -13.65
N HIS A 164 -11.06 8.33 -14.82
CA HIS A 164 -10.05 8.63 -15.84
C HIS A 164 -10.12 10.05 -16.43
N ALA A 165 -11.10 10.88 -16.04
CA ALA A 165 -11.25 12.24 -16.57
C ALA A 165 -11.67 13.26 -15.49
N PHE A 166 -11.52 14.54 -15.81
CA PHE A 166 -11.99 15.66 -14.99
C PHE A 166 -12.91 16.57 -15.79
N ALA A 167 -13.81 17.23 -15.08
CA ALA A 167 -14.66 18.29 -15.56
C ALA A 167 -14.63 19.47 -14.58
N ALA A 168 -14.40 20.68 -15.08
CA ALA A 168 -14.33 21.91 -14.30
C ALA A 168 -15.46 22.87 -14.68
N ILE A 169 -16.18 23.39 -13.68
CA ILE A 169 -17.15 24.49 -13.84
C ILE A 169 -16.38 25.81 -13.71
N LEU A 170 -16.48 26.67 -14.72
CA LEU A 170 -15.86 27.99 -14.72
C LEU A 170 -16.74 29.04 -14.01
N GLY A 171 -16.17 30.22 -13.78
CA GLY A 171 -16.83 31.33 -13.10
C GLY A 171 -18.12 31.79 -13.78
N ASP A 172 -18.20 31.66 -15.10
CA ASP A 172 -19.36 31.98 -15.94
C ASP A 172 -20.39 30.83 -16.06
N GLY A 173 -20.11 29.67 -15.44
CA GLY A 173 -20.95 28.48 -15.51
C GLY A 173 -20.74 27.61 -16.75
N SER A 174 -19.74 27.89 -17.59
CA SER A 174 -19.33 26.96 -18.64
C SER A 174 -18.53 25.77 -18.07
N VAL A 175 -18.44 24.67 -18.83
CA VAL A 175 -17.69 23.47 -18.41
C VAL A 175 -16.53 23.19 -19.36
N VAL A 176 -15.37 22.87 -18.79
CA VAL A 176 -14.18 22.41 -19.50
C VAL A 176 -13.81 21.02 -19.01
N THR A 177 -13.58 20.10 -19.93
CA THR A 177 -13.25 18.69 -19.64
C THR A 177 -11.85 18.34 -20.15
N TRP A 178 -11.21 17.36 -19.51
CA TRP A 178 -9.95 16.77 -20.00
C TRP A 178 -9.70 15.39 -19.37
N GLY A 179 -8.82 14.61 -20.00
CA GLY A 179 -8.48 13.25 -19.58
C GLY A 179 -8.80 12.25 -20.69
N ASP A 180 -9.12 11.00 -20.32
CA ASP A 180 -9.51 9.99 -21.29
C ASP A 180 -10.83 10.36 -21.98
N ALA A 181 -10.82 10.37 -23.32
CA ALA A 181 -11.97 10.76 -24.13
C ALA A 181 -13.21 9.89 -23.86
N VAL A 182 -13.03 8.57 -23.73
CA VAL A 182 -14.13 7.59 -23.54
C VAL A 182 -14.79 7.74 -22.17
N TYR A 183 -14.02 8.18 -21.16
CA TYR A 183 -14.49 8.34 -19.78
C TYR A 183 -14.94 9.77 -19.45
N GLY A 184 -15.28 10.56 -20.47
CA GLY A 184 -15.85 11.90 -20.34
C GLY A 184 -14.84 13.06 -20.43
N GLY A 185 -13.60 12.78 -20.83
CA GLY A 185 -12.58 13.79 -21.11
C GLY A 185 -12.79 14.54 -22.42
N ASP A 186 -13.63 14.03 -23.32
CA ASP A 186 -14.12 14.72 -24.51
C ASP A 186 -15.60 15.07 -24.33
N SER A 187 -15.92 16.36 -24.44
CA SER A 187 -17.29 16.89 -24.36
C SER A 187 -17.69 17.71 -25.58
N ARG A 188 -16.97 17.60 -26.71
CA ARG A 188 -17.20 18.42 -27.91
C ARG A 188 -18.64 18.33 -28.43
N ASP A 189 -19.22 17.13 -28.42
CA ASP A 189 -20.59 16.89 -28.93
C ASP A 189 -21.68 17.57 -28.10
N VAL A 190 -21.41 17.83 -26.83
CA VAL A 190 -22.35 18.46 -25.89
C VAL A 190 -21.94 19.86 -25.46
N GLN A 191 -20.82 20.38 -25.97
CA GLN A 191 -20.18 21.61 -25.49
C GLN A 191 -21.11 22.83 -25.56
N ASP A 192 -21.96 22.90 -26.59
CA ASP A 192 -22.92 23.99 -26.75
C ASP A 192 -24.02 24.03 -25.69
N GLN A 193 -24.29 22.88 -25.05
CA GLN A 193 -25.28 22.71 -24.00
C GLN A 193 -24.68 22.91 -22.60
N LEU A 194 -23.35 22.87 -22.47
CA LEU A 194 -22.63 23.03 -21.20
C LEU A 194 -22.45 24.51 -20.80
N LYS A 195 -23.56 25.24 -20.75
CA LYS A 195 -23.63 26.67 -20.39
C LYS A 195 -24.54 26.84 -19.16
N ASN A 196 -24.16 27.73 -18.25
CA ASN A 196 -24.89 27.97 -16.98
C ASN A 196 -25.04 26.71 -16.10
N VAL A 197 -24.05 25.83 -16.10
CA VAL A 197 -23.99 24.64 -15.23
C VAL A 197 -23.75 25.08 -13.79
N GLN A 198 -24.54 24.52 -12.86
CA GLN A 198 -24.40 24.77 -11.43
C GLN A 198 -23.74 23.61 -10.69
N GLN A 199 -24.00 22.37 -11.11
CA GLN A 199 -23.47 21.17 -10.47
C GLN A 199 -23.04 20.13 -11.52
N ILE A 200 -21.96 19.42 -11.22
CA ILE A 200 -21.53 18.22 -11.95
C ILE A 200 -21.56 17.05 -10.98
N GLN A 201 -22.06 15.91 -11.43
CA GLN A 201 -21.94 14.60 -10.78
C GLN A 201 -21.24 13.63 -11.72
N ALA A 202 -20.52 12.67 -11.14
CA ALA A 202 -19.73 11.70 -11.91
C ALA A 202 -20.03 10.28 -11.43
N SER A 203 -20.19 9.36 -12.37
CA SER A 203 -20.08 7.92 -12.16
C SER A 203 -18.61 7.50 -12.37
N HIS A 204 -18.31 6.20 -12.44
CA HIS A 204 -16.94 5.77 -12.74
C HIS A 204 -16.44 6.22 -14.13
N GLY A 205 -17.33 6.55 -15.08
CA GLY A 205 -16.91 6.91 -16.44
C GLY A 205 -17.86 7.78 -17.24
N ALA A 206 -18.82 8.42 -16.58
CA ALA A 206 -19.69 9.41 -17.21
C ALA A 206 -19.91 10.60 -16.28
N PHE A 207 -20.29 11.73 -16.87
CA PHE A 207 -20.67 12.93 -16.16
C PHE A 207 -22.14 13.27 -16.43
N ALA A 208 -22.79 13.86 -15.44
CA ALA A 208 -24.11 14.45 -15.54
C ALA A 208 -24.09 15.85 -14.91
N THR A 209 -24.62 16.84 -15.63
CA THR A 209 -24.72 18.22 -15.14
C THR A 209 -26.13 18.57 -14.71
N VAL A 210 -26.25 19.55 -13.83
CA VAL A 210 -27.50 20.27 -13.56
C VAL A 210 -27.28 21.74 -13.91
N GLY A 211 -28.00 22.22 -14.93
CA GLY A 211 -28.03 23.62 -15.35
C GLY A 211 -28.84 24.49 -14.41
N GLY A 212 -28.66 25.82 -14.47
CA GLY A 212 -29.38 26.76 -13.60
C GLY A 212 -30.91 26.80 -13.78
N ASN A 213 -31.43 26.23 -14.86
CA ASN A 213 -32.85 25.99 -15.11
C ASN A 213 -33.30 24.56 -14.74
N GLY A 214 -32.43 23.76 -14.13
CA GLY A 214 -32.68 22.36 -13.80
C GLY A 214 -32.62 21.39 -14.98
N SER A 215 -32.06 21.81 -16.14
CA SER A 215 -31.80 20.91 -17.27
C SER A 215 -30.59 20.00 -16.99
N VAL A 216 -30.60 18.80 -17.57
CA VAL A 216 -29.52 17.83 -17.43
C VAL A 216 -28.85 17.56 -18.76
N VAL A 217 -27.51 17.58 -18.77
CA VAL A 217 -26.69 17.17 -19.90
C VAL A 217 -25.75 16.07 -19.42
N THR A 218 -25.69 14.96 -20.15
CA THR A 218 -24.84 13.81 -19.84
C THR A 218 -23.84 13.57 -20.97
N TRP A 219 -22.66 13.04 -20.63
CA TRP A 219 -21.65 12.61 -21.61
C TRP A 219 -20.67 11.61 -20.97
N GLY A 220 -19.85 10.98 -21.81
CA GLY A 220 -18.92 9.92 -21.45
C GLY A 220 -19.42 8.54 -21.87
N ARG A 221 -19.00 7.49 -21.18
CA ARG A 221 -19.33 6.11 -21.57
C ARG A 221 -20.83 5.84 -21.43
N GLY A 222 -21.52 5.56 -22.54
CA GLY A 222 -22.96 5.31 -22.61
C GLY A 222 -23.48 4.33 -21.55
N PRO A 223 -22.94 3.09 -21.48
CA PRO A 223 -23.32 2.11 -20.44
C PRO A 223 -23.13 2.57 -18.99
N TYR A 224 -22.35 3.62 -18.73
CA TYR A 224 -22.10 4.13 -17.38
C TYR A 224 -22.96 5.37 -17.05
N GLY A 225 -24.02 5.58 -17.83
CA GLY A 225 -24.96 6.70 -17.69
C GLY A 225 -24.56 7.94 -18.50
N GLY A 226 -23.64 7.80 -19.46
CA GLY A 226 -23.24 8.89 -20.37
C GLY A 226 -24.27 9.21 -21.46
N ASP A 227 -25.31 8.39 -21.60
CA ASP A 227 -26.44 8.61 -22.50
C ASP A 227 -27.75 8.67 -21.71
N SER A 228 -28.39 9.83 -21.68
CA SER A 228 -29.70 10.07 -21.04
C SER A 228 -30.84 10.33 -22.04
N ARG A 229 -30.63 10.10 -23.35
CA ARG A 229 -31.59 10.48 -24.41
C ARG A 229 -32.98 9.87 -24.20
N SER A 230 -33.06 8.63 -23.71
CA SER A 230 -34.32 7.93 -23.44
C SER A 230 -35.19 8.62 -22.38
N VAL A 231 -34.56 9.25 -21.38
CA VAL A 231 -35.22 9.87 -20.24
C VAL A 231 -35.18 11.40 -20.27
N GLN A 232 -34.59 12.00 -21.31
CA GLN A 232 -34.35 13.44 -21.40
C GLN A 232 -35.61 14.29 -21.25
N HIS A 233 -36.75 13.80 -21.75
CA HIS A 233 -38.05 14.48 -21.63
C HIS A 233 -38.56 14.54 -20.17
N GLN A 234 -38.09 13.64 -19.29
CA GLN A 234 -38.44 13.57 -17.87
C GLN A 234 -37.49 14.37 -16.98
N LEU A 235 -36.27 14.66 -17.45
CA LEU A 235 -35.23 15.38 -16.72
C LEU A 235 -35.46 16.91 -16.76
N GLN A 236 -36.59 17.34 -16.19
CA GLN A 236 -36.98 18.75 -16.08
C GLN A 236 -37.00 19.18 -14.61
N ASN A 237 -36.51 20.40 -14.32
CA ASN A 237 -36.42 20.94 -12.96
C ASN A 237 -35.66 20.02 -11.98
N VAL A 238 -34.55 19.41 -12.42
CA VAL A 238 -33.72 18.55 -11.57
C VAL A 238 -33.06 19.37 -10.46
N GLN A 239 -33.16 18.89 -9.21
CA GLN A 239 -32.55 19.52 -8.05
C GLN A 239 -31.22 18.88 -7.66
N GLN A 240 -31.14 17.55 -7.72
CA GLN A 240 -29.95 16.81 -7.30
C GLN A 240 -29.81 15.54 -8.13
N ILE A 241 -28.58 15.16 -8.45
CA ILE A 241 -28.25 13.89 -9.07
C ILE A 241 -27.36 13.10 -8.10
N GLN A 242 -27.55 11.78 -8.02
CA GLN A 242 -26.66 10.84 -7.34
C GLN A 242 -26.23 9.75 -8.32
N ALA A 243 -25.06 9.17 -8.09
CA ALA A 243 -24.47 8.15 -8.97
C ALA A 243 -24.07 6.90 -8.19
N THR A 244 -24.30 5.73 -8.78
CA THR A 244 -23.59 4.49 -8.45
C THR A 244 -22.35 4.39 -9.36
N TRP A 245 -21.68 3.23 -9.41
CA TRP A 245 -20.55 3.07 -10.32
C TRP A 245 -20.93 3.29 -11.79
N TYR A 246 -22.12 2.85 -12.22
CA TYR A 246 -22.53 2.84 -13.64
C TYR A 246 -23.93 3.41 -13.93
N ALA A 247 -24.64 3.94 -12.94
CA ALA A 247 -25.96 4.52 -13.13
C ALA A 247 -26.14 5.84 -12.36
N PHE A 248 -27.18 6.59 -12.74
CA PHE A 248 -27.57 7.84 -12.10
C PHE A 248 -29.05 7.84 -11.69
N ALA A 249 -29.34 8.61 -10.64
CA ALA A 249 -30.69 8.92 -10.19
C ALA A 249 -30.82 10.43 -9.95
N ALA A 250 -31.78 11.07 -10.61
CA ALA A 250 -32.10 12.48 -10.46
C ALA A 250 -33.35 12.68 -9.60
N ILE A 251 -33.29 13.57 -8.61
CA ILE A 251 -34.44 14.05 -7.85
C ILE A 251 -34.98 15.32 -8.54
N LEU A 252 -36.24 15.27 -8.98
CA LEU A 252 -36.92 16.39 -9.63
C LEU A 252 -37.48 17.37 -8.60
N GLY A 253 -37.84 18.58 -9.05
CA GLY A 253 -38.36 19.65 -8.19
C GLY A 253 -39.69 19.33 -7.49
N ASP A 254 -40.43 18.34 -7.98
CA ASP A 254 -41.65 17.81 -7.34
C ASP A 254 -41.37 16.64 -6.37
N GLY A 255 -40.11 16.25 -6.21
CA GLY A 255 -39.66 15.13 -5.37
C GLY A 255 -39.84 13.75 -6.01
N SER A 256 -40.15 13.65 -7.29
CA SER A 256 -40.09 12.39 -8.05
C SER A 256 -38.64 12.06 -8.45
N VAL A 257 -38.39 10.81 -8.85
CA VAL A 257 -37.05 10.34 -9.25
C VAL A 257 -37.06 9.78 -10.66
N VAL A 258 -36.03 10.12 -11.42
CA VAL A 258 -35.75 9.57 -12.76
C VAL A 258 -34.38 8.93 -12.75
N THR A 259 -34.28 7.70 -13.26
CA THR A 259 -33.04 6.92 -13.29
C THR A 259 -32.60 6.61 -14.73
N TRP A 260 -31.30 6.44 -14.93
CA TRP A 260 -30.73 5.98 -16.21
C TRP A 260 -29.33 5.39 -16.02
N GLY A 261 -28.84 4.70 -17.05
CA GLY A 261 -27.55 3.99 -17.04
C GLY A 261 -27.74 2.48 -16.99
N ASP A 262 -26.77 1.76 -16.45
CA ASP A 262 -26.84 0.30 -16.37
C ASP A 262 -27.95 -0.17 -15.42
N ALA A 263 -28.86 -1.00 -15.92
CA ALA A 263 -30.01 -1.50 -15.17
C ALA A 263 -29.61 -2.30 -13.92
N ASP A 264 -28.57 -3.13 -14.00
CA ASP A 264 -28.09 -3.94 -12.87
C ASP A 264 -27.49 -3.09 -11.75
N TYR A 265 -27.14 -1.84 -12.05
CA TYR A 265 -26.56 -0.87 -11.11
C TYR A 265 -27.56 0.21 -10.67
N GLY A 266 -28.85 -0.01 -10.93
CA GLY A 266 -29.95 0.86 -10.52
C GLY A 266 -30.33 1.93 -11.54
N GLY A 267 -29.91 1.77 -12.80
CA GLY A 267 -30.35 2.60 -13.93
C GLY A 267 -31.79 2.35 -14.36
N ASP A 268 -32.42 1.28 -13.84
CA ASP A 268 -33.85 1.01 -13.97
C ASP A 268 -34.52 1.02 -12.58
N SER A 269 -35.56 1.83 -12.43
CA SER A 269 -36.38 1.94 -11.21
C SER A 269 -37.86 1.64 -11.46
N SER A 270 -38.23 1.04 -12.61
CA SER A 270 -39.62 0.80 -13.00
C SER A 270 -40.44 0.09 -11.92
N ASP A 271 -39.85 -0.90 -11.26
CA ASP A 271 -40.52 -1.74 -10.25
C ASP A 271 -40.91 -0.97 -8.97
N VAL A 272 -40.22 0.14 -8.70
CA VAL A 272 -40.44 0.96 -7.50
C VAL A 272 -40.90 2.38 -7.84
N GLN A 273 -41.11 2.70 -9.11
CA GLN A 273 -41.37 4.06 -9.59
C GLN A 273 -42.58 4.70 -8.92
N ASP A 274 -43.64 3.93 -8.67
CA ASP A 274 -44.85 4.42 -7.99
C ASP A 274 -44.63 4.83 -6.53
N GLN A 275 -43.57 4.31 -5.90
CA GLN A 275 -43.18 4.58 -4.52
C GLN A 275 -42.20 5.75 -4.38
N LEU A 276 -41.50 6.13 -5.46
CA LEU A 276 -40.50 7.21 -5.49
C LEU A 276 -41.15 8.59 -5.61
N LYS A 277 -41.95 8.96 -4.61
CA LYS A 277 -42.67 10.25 -4.52
C LYS A 277 -42.26 11.00 -3.26
N ASN A 278 -42.05 12.31 -3.36
CA ASN A 278 -41.57 13.16 -2.27
C ASN A 278 -40.22 12.70 -1.69
N VAL A 279 -39.31 12.23 -2.54
CA VAL A 279 -37.95 11.85 -2.16
C VAL A 279 -37.19 13.08 -1.70
N GLN A 280 -36.54 12.99 -0.54
CA GLN A 280 -35.74 14.07 0.05
C GLN A 280 -34.25 13.89 -0.15
N GLN A 281 -33.79 12.63 -0.10
CA GLN A 281 -32.38 12.29 -0.20
C GLN A 281 -32.23 10.89 -0.80
N ILE A 282 -31.20 10.70 -1.62
CA ILE A 282 -30.79 9.39 -2.13
C ILE A 282 -29.38 9.08 -1.61
N GLN A 283 -29.15 7.85 -1.17
CA GLN A 283 -27.84 7.32 -0.81
C GLN A 283 -27.52 6.10 -1.69
N THR A 284 -26.24 5.84 -1.92
CA THR A 284 -25.79 4.82 -2.87
C THR A 284 -24.76 3.88 -2.27
N THR A 285 -24.86 2.59 -2.59
CA THR A 285 -23.70 1.67 -2.55
C THR A 285 -22.97 1.75 -3.89
N GLY A 286 -22.04 0.83 -4.17
CA GLY A 286 -21.44 0.74 -5.49
C GLY A 286 -22.44 0.44 -6.61
N THR A 287 -23.59 -0.18 -6.28
CA THR A 287 -24.50 -0.78 -7.27
C THR A 287 -25.99 -0.65 -6.94
N ALA A 288 -26.37 -0.04 -5.82
CA ALA A 288 -27.77 0.10 -5.40
C ALA A 288 -28.05 1.50 -4.84
N PHE A 289 -29.31 1.90 -4.90
CA PHE A 289 -29.82 3.18 -4.39
C PHE A 289 -30.78 2.95 -3.22
N ALA A 290 -30.78 3.89 -2.28
CA ALA A 290 -31.74 3.98 -1.18
C ALA A 290 -32.25 5.42 -1.08
N ALA A 291 -33.54 5.62 -1.39
CA ALA A 291 -34.23 6.89 -1.29
C ALA A 291 -34.93 7.04 0.07
N ILE A 292 -34.68 8.15 0.76
CA ILE A 292 -35.40 8.57 1.97
C ILE A 292 -36.55 9.48 1.52
N LEU A 293 -37.78 9.04 1.79
CA LEU A 293 -39.00 9.77 1.47
C LEU A 293 -39.31 10.83 2.55
N GLY A 294 -40.09 11.86 2.20
CA GLY A 294 -40.49 12.92 3.14
C GLY A 294 -41.33 12.45 4.33
N ASN A 295 -41.89 11.24 4.26
CA ASN A 295 -42.58 10.59 5.38
C ASN A 295 -41.63 9.73 6.25
N GLY A 296 -40.32 9.74 5.99
CA GLY A 296 -39.30 9.01 6.74
C GLY A 296 -39.17 7.53 6.41
N PHE A 297 -39.87 7.02 5.38
CA PHE A 297 -39.70 5.67 4.85
C PHE A 297 -38.56 5.59 3.83
N VAL A 298 -38.05 4.38 3.59
CA VAL A 298 -36.98 4.12 2.64
C VAL A 298 -37.46 3.21 1.51
N VAL A 299 -37.13 3.57 0.28
CA VAL A 299 -37.33 2.76 -0.93
C VAL A 299 -35.96 2.45 -1.53
N THR A 300 -35.71 1.20 -1.91
CA THR A 300 -34.42 0.76 -2.45
C THR A 300 -34.58 0.08 -3.80
N TRP A 301 -33.57 0.17 -4.68
CA TRP A 301 -33.52 -0.47 -6.01
C TRP A 301 -32.08 -0.62 -6.52
N GLY A 302 -31.90 -1.32 -7.65
CA GLY A 302 -30.60 -1.74 -8.19
C GLY A 302 -30.32 -3.22 -7.90
N GLN A 303 -29.04 -3.62 -7.78
CA GLN A 303 -28.67 -5.03 -7.52
C GLN A 303 -29.17 -5.53 -6.14
N PRO A 304 -30.13 -6.49 -6.09
CA PRO A 304 -30.63 -7.12 -4.86
C PRO A 304 -29.58 -7.47 -3.81
N ARG A 305 -28.49 -8.15 -4.20
CA ARG A 305 -27.47 -8.67 -3.26
C ARG A 305 -26.67 -7.59 -2.52
N PHE A 306 -26.67 -6.36 -3.05
CA PHE A 306 -25.83 -5.26 -2.58
C PHE A 306 -26.62 -4.05 -2.09
N GLY A 307 -27.85 -4.29 -1.62
CA GLY A 307 -28.63 -3.31 -0.86
C GLY A 307 -29.98 -2.94 -1.48
N ALA A 308 -30.31 -3.43 -2.67
CA ALA A 308 -31.62 -3.17 -3.29
C ALA A 308 -32.75 -4.04 -2.75
N ASP A 309 -32.46 -5.21 -2.18
CA ASP A 309 -33.46 -5.98 -1.44
C ASP A 309 -33.44 -5.55 0.04
N SER A 310 -34.40 -4.69 0.41
CA SER A 310 -34.66 -4.30 1.80
C SER A 310 -35.87 -5.01 2.43
N SER A 311 -36.46 -6.00 1.75
CA SER A 311 -37.74 -6.62 2.14
C SER A 311 -37.73 -7.15 3.58
N ALA A 312 -36.62 -7.77 4.01
CA ALA A 312 -36.44 -8.32 5.35
C ALA A 312 -36.48 -7.25 6.47
N VAL A 313 -36.12 -6.00 6.17
CA VAL A 313 -36.01 -4.92 7.14
C VAL A 313 -37.00 -3.78 6.89
N GLN A 314 -37.84 -3.88 5.85
CA GLN A 314 -38.71 -2.80 5.38
C GLN A 314 -39.65 -2.24 6.47
N LEU A 315 -40.14 -3.12 7.37
CA LEU A 315 -41.00 -2.70 8.49
C LEU A 315 -40.27 -1.87 9.56
N GLN A 316 -38.94 -2.00 9.63
CA GLN A 316 -38.06 -1.31 10.57
C GLN A 316 -37.53 0.02 10.02
N LEU A 317 -37.48 0.19 8.69
CA LEU A 317 -37.02 1.41 8.01
C LEU A 317 -38.08 2.54 8.05
N LYS A 318 -38.41 2.98 9.26
CA LYS A 318 -39.35 4.08 9.54
C LYS A 318 -38.66 5.17 10.35
N ASN A 319 -38.99 6.42 10.06
CA ASN A 319 -38.37 7.59 10.68
C ASN A 319 -36.84 7.59 10.55
N VAL A 320 -36.32 7.19 9.38
CA VAL A 320 -34.89 7.17 9.10
C VAL A 320 -34.37 8.61 9.06
N LYS A 321 -33.33 8.90 9.85
CA LYS A 321 -32.67 10.21 9.88
C LYS A 321 -31.51 10.29 8.89
N HIS A 322 -30.73 9.22 8.77
CA HIS A 322 -29.53 9.18 7.96
C HIS A 322 -29.25 7.75 7.51
N ILE A 323 -28.71 7.57 6.31
CA ILE A 323 -28.23 6.28 5.80
C ILE A 323 -26.76 6.44 5.46
N GLN A 324 -25.92 5.60 6.04
CA GLN A 324 -24.52 5.45 5.65
C GLN A 324 -24.37 4.19 4.81
N ALA A 325 -23.70 4.30 3.67
CA ALA A 325 -23.42 3.17 2.79
C ALA A 325 -21.94 2.76 2.85
N ASN A 326 -21.68 1.49 2.58
CA ASN A 326 -20.39 0.99 2.12
C ASN A 326 -20.53 0.52 0.65
N ALA A 327 -19.52 -0.15 0.08
CA ALA A 327 -19.60 -0.56 -1.32
C ALA A 327 -20.71 -1.60 -1.61
N PHE A 328 -21.23 -2.31 -0.59
CA PHE A 328 -22.10 -3.49 -0.74
C PHE A 328 -23.31 -3.56 0.23
N ALA A 329 -23.46 -2.62 1.16
CA ALA A 329 -24.45 -2.65 2.23
C ALA A 329 -24.77 -1.23 2.74
N PHE A 330 -25.91 -1.11 3.43
CA PHE A 330 -26.41 0.12 4.03
C PHE A 330 -26.61 -0.04 5.55
N ALA A 331 -26.44 1.08 6.27
CA ALA A 331 -26.74 1.23 7.69
C ALA A 331 -27.58 2.51 7.91
N ALA A 332 -28.85 2.35 8.26
CA ALA A 332 -29.77 3.44 8.57
C ALA A 332 -29.79 3.76 10.07
N ILE A 333 -29.58 5.03 10.43
CA ILE A 333 -29.79 5.56 11.77
C ILE A 333 -31.24 6.04 11.88
N LEU A 334 -32.01 5.45 12.79
CA LEU A 334 -33.41 5.77 13.01
C LEU A 334 -33.59 6.99 13.93
N GLY A 335 -34.82 7.52 13.98
CA GLY A 335 -35.20 8.67 14.79
C GLY A 335 -34.87 8.53 16.29
N ASP A 336 -34.92 7.30 16.81
CA ASP A 336 -34.62 6.93 18.19
C ASP A 336 -33.13 6.66 18.46
N GLY A 337 -32.27 6.78 17.44
CA GLY A 337 -30.84 6.51 17.52
C GLY A 337 -30.44 5.03 17.46
N SER A 338 -31.37 4.13 17.13
CA SER A 338 -31.06 2.74 16.77
C SER A 338 -30.57 2.64 15.31
N VAL A 339 -29.92 1.53 14.96
CA VAL A 339 -29.41 1.29 13.61
C VAL A 339 -30.03 0.03 13.00
N VAL A 340 -30.43 0.12 11.73
CA VAL A 340 -30.92 -1.00 10.91
C VAL A 340 -29.98 -1.17 9.73
N THR A 341 -29.54 -2.40 9.46
CA THR A 341 -28.60 -2.71 8.37
C THR A 341 -29.22 -3.69 7.37
N TRP A 342 -28.81 -3.60 6.11
CA TRP A 342 -29.20 -4.54 5.05
C TRP A 342 -28.20 -4.53 3.89
N GLY A 343 -28.36 -5.46 2.95
CA GLY A 343 -27.44 -5.73 1.85
C GLY A 343 -26.61 -6.99 2.10
N SER A 344 -25.37 -7.03 1.62
CA SER A 344 -24.54 -8.23 1.76
C SER A 344 -24.21 -8.51 3.23
N GLY A 345 -24.78 -9.59 3.79
CA GLY A 345 -24.67 -9.92 5.22
C GLY A 345 -23.22 -9.98 5.73
N ARG A 346 -22.32 -10.69 5.02
CA ARG A 346 -20.89 -10.80 5.39
C ARG A 346 -20.11 -9.49 5.27
N LEU A 347 -20.62 -8.52 4.51
CA LEU A 347 -19.95 -7.26 4.20
C LEU A 347 -20.62 -6.07 4.90
N GLY A 348 -21.24 -6.31 6.07
CA GLY A 348 -21.84 -5.28 6.93
C GLY A 348 -23.35 -5.15 6.86
N GLY A 349 -24.03 -5.93 6.00
CA GLY A 349 -25.49 -5.96 5.91
C GLY A 349 -26.20 -6.74 7.02
N ASP A 350 -25.46 -7.49 7.85
CA ASP A 350 -26.00 -8.17 9.04
C ASP A 350 -25.32 -7.63 10.31
N SER A 351 -26.08 -6.87 11.11
CA SER A 351 -25.67 -6.35 12.42
C SER A 351 -26.27 -7.11 13.60
N SER A 352 -26.93 -8.25 13.39
CA SER A 352 -27.69 -8.98 14.42
C SER A 352 -26.88 -9.27 15.69
N VAL A 353 -25.60 -9.63 15.54
CA VAL A 353 -24.67 -9.92 16.64
C VAL A 353 -24.48 -8.71 17.56
N VAL A 354 -24.40 -7.50 17.00
CA VAL A 354 -24.11 -6.25 17.73
C VAL A 354 -25.35 -5.39 17.93
N GLN A 355 -26.52 -5.82 17.47
CA GLN A 355 -27.75 -5.04 17.45
C GLN A 355 -28.16 -4.49 18.83
N HIS A 356 -27.90 -5.26 19.89
CA HIS A 356 -28.19 -4.85 21.26
C HIS A 356 -27.35 -3.65 21.74
N GLN A 357 -26.20 -3.40 21.12
CA GLN A 357 -25.25 -2.31 21.43
C GLN A 357 -25.49 -1.06 20.57
N LEU A 358 -26.15 -1.19 19.41
CA LEU A 358 -26.42 -0.09 18.47
C LEU A 358 -27.61 0.78 18.94
N LYS A 359 -27.41 1.47 20.06
CA LYS A 359 -28.38 2.40 20.67
C LYS A 359 -27.74 3.76 20.89
N ASN A 360 -28.50 4.83 20.69
CA ASN A 360 -28.00 6.21 20.78
C ASN A 360 -26.80 6.47 19.86
N VAL A 361 -26.80 5.88 18.66
CA VAL A 361 -25.76 6.06 17.65
C VAL A 361 -25.79 7.50 17.14
N GLN A 362 -24.64 8.15 17.13
CA GLN A 362 -24.48 9.53 16.66
C GLN A 362 -23.98 9.59 15.22
N GLN A 363 -23.04 8.72 14.87
CA GLN A 363 -22.42 8.67 13.56
C GLN A 363 -22.04 7.23 13.21
N VAL A 364 -22.16 6.88 11.94
CA VAL A 364 -21.63 5.63 11.39
C VAL A 364 -20.60 5.98 10.32
N GLN A 365 -19.45 5.31 10.34
CA GLN A 365 -18.42 5.40 9.32
C GLN A 365 -18.24 4.03 8.67
N ALA A 366 -17.96 4.01 7.36
CA ALA A 366 -17.80 2.79 6.58
C ALA A 366 -16.39 2.66 6.00
N THR A 367 -15.86 1.43 5.96
CA THR A 367 -14.82 1.01 5.00
C THR A 367 -15.51 0.43 3.75
N SER A 368 -14.79 -0.19 2.82
CA SER A 368 -15.45 -0.82 1.66
C SER A 368 -16.37 -1.99 2.03
N ARG A 369 -16.16 -2.65 3.19
CA ARG A 369 -16.81 -3.92 3.57
C ARG A 369 -17.22 -4.02 5.06
N ALA A 370 -17.04 -2.96 5.84
CA ALA A 370 -17.37 -2.96 7.27
C ALA A 370 -17.87 -1.57 7.73
N PHE A 371 -18.45 -1.54 8.92
CA PHE A 371 -18.97 -0.33 9.56
C PHE A 371 -18.44 -0.18 10.99
N ALA A 372 -18.34 1.07 11.43
CA ALA A 372 -18.03 1.47 12.79
C ALA A 372 -18.97 2.62 13.22
N ALA A 373 -19.71 2.41 14.31
CA ALA A 373 -20.65 3.38 14.87
C ALA A 373 -20.07 4.03 16.13
N ILE A 374 -20.17 5.36 16.23
CA ILE A 374 -19.89 6.11 17.46
C ILE A 374 -21.20 6.27 18.24
N LEU A 375 -21.22 5.79 19.48
CA LEU A 375 -22.36 5.91 20.39
C LEU A 375 -22.34 7.26 21.12
N GLY A 376 -23.47 7.67 21.70
CA GLY A 376 -23.61 8.94 22.44
C GLY A 376 -22.69 9.10 23.65
N ASP A 377 -22.12 8.01 24.16
CA ASP A 377 -21.11 8.02 25.23
C ASP A 377 -19.66 8.08 24.71
N GLY A 378 -19.47 8.15 23.38
CA GLY A 378 -18.17 8.17 22.72
C GLY A 378 -17.50 6.80 22.61
N SER A 379 -18.19 5.70 22.91
CA SER A 379 -17.72 4.35 22.59
C SER A 379 -17.97 3.99 21.12
N VAL A 380 -17.28 2.95 20.62
CA VAL A 380 -17.39 2.50 19.23
C VAL A 380 -17.84 1.04 19.16
N VAL A 381 -18.76 0.75 18.23
CA VAL A 381 -19.22 -0.60 17.91
C VAL A 381 -18.95 -0.87 16.43
N THR A 382 -18.32 -2.00 16.10
CA THR A 382 -17.99 -2.36 14.71
C THR A 382 -18.69 -3.65 14.29
N TRP A 383 -18.94 -3.80 12.98
CA TRP A 383 -19.46 -5.03 12.39
C TRP A 383 -19.14 -5.10 10.88
N GLY A 384 -19.36 -6.28 10.28
CA GLY A 384 -19.03 -6.58 8.88
C GLY A 384 -17.79 -7.45 8.75
N ASP A 385 -17.09 -7.33 7.61
CA ASP A 385 -15.89 -8.13 7.34
C ASP A 385 -14.78 -7.83 8.38
N ALA A 386 -14.38 -8.84 9.15
CA ALA A 386 -13.37 -8.72 10.18
C ALA A 386 -12.03 -8.20 9.62
N ALA A 387 -11.64 -8.64 8.42
CA ALA A 387 -10.41 -8.21 7.78
C ALA A 387 -10.46 -6.73 7.35
N ALA A 388 -11.66 -6.19 7.12
CA ALA A 388 -11.87 -4.79 6.73
C ALA A 388 -12.16 -3.85 7.93
N GLY A 389 -11.88 -4.30 9.16
CA GLY A 389 -12.10 -3.51 10.38
C GLY A 389 -13.46 -3.73 11.05
N GLY A 390 -14.21 -4.76 10.63
CA GLY A 390 -15.47 -5.17 11.28
C GLY A 390 -15.28 -5.74 12.68
N ASP A 391 -14.07 -6.18 13.05
CA ASP A 391 -13.69 -6.61 14.39
C ASP A 391 -12.71 -5.61 15.04
N SER A 392 -13.15 -4.91 16.08
CA SER A 392 -12.35 -4.00 16.91
C SER A 392 -11.92 -4.62 18.24
N GLY A 393 -12.15 -5.92 18.48
CA GLY A 393 -11.98 -6.58 19.77
C GLY A 393 -10.61 -6.37 20.42
N ALA A 394 -9.54 -6.38 19.62
CA ALA A 394 -8.17 -6.15 20.08
C ALA A 394 -7.92 -4.74 20.64
N VAL A 395 -8.69 -3.74 20.20
CA VAL A 395 -8.53 -2.33 20.58
C VAL A 395 -9.74 -1.76 21.34
N GLN A 396 -10.78 -2.56 21.57
CA GLN A 396 -12.05 -2.12 22.14
C GLN A 396 -11.90 -1.37 23.48
N GLY A 397 -10.94 -1.80 24.32
CA GLY A 397 -10.64 -1.13 25.59
C GLY A 397 -10.10 0.29 25.45
N GLN A 398 -9.56 0.64 24.28
CA GLN A 398 -8.96 1.95 23.95
C GLN A 398 -9.94 2.90 23.27
N LEU A 399 -11.03 2.38 22.67
CA LEU A 399 -12.04 3.17 21.93
C LEU A 399 -13.05 3.84 22.87
N LYS A 400 -12.56 4.79 23.67
CA LYS A 400 -13.36 5.58 24.61
C LYS A 400 -13.20 7.07 24.32
N ASN A 401 -14.29 7.82 24.38
CA ASN A 401 -14.33 9.25 24.04
C ASN A 401 -13.82 9.52 22.61
N VAL A 402 -14.23 8.67 21.66
CA VAL A 402 -13.97 8.85 20.23
C VAL A 402 -14.78 10.04 19.74
N GLN A 403 -14.13 10.98 19.06
CA GLN A 403 -14.77 12.17 18.49
C GLN A 403 -14.98 12.04 16.98
N HIS A 404 -14.03 11.42 16.29
CA HIS A 404 -14.06 11.26 14.84
C HIS A 404 -13.52 9.90 14.43
N LEU A 405 -14.13 9.32 13.39
CA LEU A 405 -13.64 8.13 12.70
C LEU A 405 -13.25 8.50 11.27
N GLN A 406 -12.18 7.88 10.80
CA GLN A 406 -11.74 7.91 9.41
C GLN A 406 -11.48 6.48 8.94
N ALA A 407 -11.70 6.22 7.65
CA ALA A 407 -11.64 4.88 7.09
C ALA A 407 -10.86 4.86 5.78
N THR A 408 -10.02 3.85 5.59
CA THR A 408 -9.46 3.45 4.30
C THR A 408 -10.37 2.38 3.67
N HIS A 409 -9.94 1.71 2.60
CA HIS A 409 -10.72 0.61 2.03
C HIS A 409 -10.96 -0.54 3.02
N SER A 410 -10.05 -0.76 4.00
CA SER A 410 -10.10 -1.93 4.89
C SER A 410 -9.56 -1.69 6.30
N ALA A 411 -9.41 -0.44 6.74
CA ALA A 411 -9.00 -0.10 8.09
C ALA A 411 -9.68 1.17 8.61
N PHE A 412 -9.72 1.32 9.93
CA PHE A 412 -10.26 2.49 10.60
C PHE A 412 -9.19 3.17 11.46
N ALA A 413 -9.33 4.50 11.61
CA ALA A 413 -8.58 5.33 12.53
C ALA A 413 -9.55 6.20 13.35
N ALA A 414 -9.50 6.07 14.67
CA ALA A 414 -10.29 6.84 15.61
C ALA A 414 -9.45 7.96 16.24
N ILE A 415 -9.98 9.19 16.23
CA ILE A 415 -9.41 10.33 16.95
C ILE A 415 -10.13 10.46 18.30
N LEU A 416 -9.39 10.32 19.39
CA LEU A 416 -9.89 10.44 20.76
C LEU A 416 -9.88 11.90 21.24
N GLY A 417 -10.65 12.23 22.28
CA GLY A 417 -10.82 13.61 22.78
C GLY A 417 -9.57 14.38 23.23
N TYR A 418 -8.40 13.72 23.37
CA TYR A 418 -7.10 14.37 23.61
C TYR A 418 -6.19 14.45 22.36
N GLY A 419 -6.74 14.14 21.18
CA GLY A 419 -6.02 14.08 19.90
C GLY A 419 -5.05 12.90 19.79
N SER A 420 -5.31 11.80 20.52
CA SER A 420 -4.61 10.52 20.32
C SER A 420 -5.35 9.71 19.26
N VAL A 421 -4.63 8.85 18.53
CA VAL A 421 -5.20 8.04 17.46
C VAL A 421 -5.12 6.55 17.81
N VAL A 422 -6.18 5.81 17.54
CA VAL A 422 -6.24 4.35 17.66
C VAL A 422 -6.68 3.79 16.30
N THR A 423 -5.98 2.77 15.80
CA THR A 423 -6.27 2.15 14.49
C THR A 423 -6.56 0.67 14.64
N TRP A 424 -7.35 0.12 13.71
CA TRP A 424 -7.61 -1.32 13.59
C TRP A 424 -8.06 -1.69 12.17
N GLY A 425 -8.18 -2.99 11.89
CA GLY A 425 -8.45 -3.55 10.57
C GLY A 425 -7.18 -4.06 9.90
N ASN A 426 -7.17 -4.15 8.57
CA ASN A 426 -6.03 -4.71 7.84
C ASN A 426 -4.78 -3.85 8.02
N ALA A 427 -3.68 -4.45 8.50
CA ALA A 427 -2.42 -3.76 8.75
C ALA A 427 -1.85 -3.08 7.49
N ARG A 428 -1.95 -3.72 6.31
CA ARG A 428 -1.49 -3.14 5.03
C ARG A 428 -2.29 -1.90 4.61
N TYR A 429 -3.52 -1.76 5.10
CA TYR A 429 -4.41 -0.64 4.80
C TYR A 429 -4.38 0.46 5.88
N GLY A 430 -3.37 0.43 6.77
CA GLY A 430 -3.22 1.41 7.85
C GLY A 430 -3.87 1.00 9.18
N GLY A 431 -4.28 -0.27 9.33
CA GLY A 431 -4.82 -0.80 10.58
C GLY A 431 -3.81 -0.88 11.73
N ASP A 432 -2.51 -0.84 11.44
CA ASP A 432 -1.43 -0.82 12.44
C ASP A 432 -0.65 0.50 12.43
N SER A 433 -0.83 1.31 13.47
CA SER A 433 -0.11 2.57 13.69
C SER A 433 1.03 2.48 14.71
N ARG A 434 1.38 1.29 15.23
CA ARG A 434 2.32 1.14 16.36
C ARG A 434 3.68 1.79 16.12
N ALA A 435 4.19 1.71 14.90
CA ALA A 435 5.47 2.32 14.51
C ALA A 435 5.49 3.86 14.68
N VAL A 436 4.35 4.51 14.44
CA VAL A 436 4.23 5.98 14.46
C VAL A 436 3.45 6.51 15.68
N GLN A 437 2.99 5.62 16.57
CA GLN A 437 2.14 5.98 17.71
C GLN A 437 2.74 7.08 18.60
N HIS A 438 4.07 7.11 18.76
CA HIS A 438 4.76 8.13 19.54
C HIS A 438 4.67 9.54 18.92
N LYS A 439 4.42 9.64 17.60
CA LYS A 439 4.25 10.88 16.84
C LYS A 439 2.78 11.34 16.75
N LEU A 440 1.82 10.42 16.90
CA LEU A 440 0.37 10.70 16.81
C LEU A 440 -0.19 11.34 18.09
N LYS A 441 0.29 12.55 18.41
CA LYS A 441 -0.14 13.34 19.58
C LYS A 441 -0.73 14.66 19.13
N LYS A 442 -1.87 15.04 19.72
CA LYS A 442 -2.60 16.28 19.37
C LYS A 442 -2.99 16.32 17.88
N VAL A 443 -3.40 15.18 17.34
CA VAL A 443 -3.93 15.06 15.99
C VAL A 443 -5.25 15.82 15.90
N GLN A 444 -5.39 16.67 14.89
CA GLN A 444 -6.59 17.47 14.63
C GLN A 444 -7.44 16.88 13.51
N GLN A 445 -6.79 16.28 12.51
CA GLN A 445 -7.44 15.69 11.35
C GLN A 445 -6.67 14.47 10.90
N VAL A 446 -7.37 13.47 10.38
CA VAL A 446 -6.80 12.33 9.66
C VAL A 446 -7.44 12.31 8.27
N GLN A 447 -6.62 12.14 7.25
CA GLN A 447 -7.06 11.90 5.88
C GLN A 447 -6.65 10.47 5.48
N ALA A 448 -7.50 9.79 4.71
CA ALA A 448 -7.28 8.41 4.28
C ALA A 448 -7.27 8.30 2.75
N CYS A 449 -6.26 7.62 2.18
CA CYS A 449 -6.30 7.12 0.81
C CYS A 449 -6.85 5.69 0.80
N CYS A 450 -6.69 4.92 -0.30
CA CYS A 450 -7.21 3.56 -0.31
C CYS A 450 -6.56 2.66 0.75
N ASN A 451 -5.26 2.82 1.02
CA ASN A 451 -4.46 1.88 1.82
C ASN A 451 -3.60 2.56 2.91
N ALA A 452 -3.65 3.87 3.07
CA ALA A 452 -2.83 4.60 4.02
C ALA A 452 -3.56 5.80 4.62
N PHE A 453 -3.03 6.30 5.73
CA PHE A 453 -3.53 7.46 6.45
C PHE A 453 -2.45 8.54 6.56
N ALA A 454 -2.90 9.79 6.62
CA ALA A 454 -2.10 10.97 6.93
C ALA A 454 -2.79 11.79 8.02
N ALA A 455 -2.16 11.89 9.19
CA ALA A 455 -2.62 12.71 10.31
C ALA A 455 -1.97 14.09 10.28
N VAL A 456 -2.77 15.13 10.46
CA VAL A 456 -2.32 16.51 10.66
C VAL A 456 -2.38 16.83 12.17
N CYS A 457 -1.21 17.09 12.75
CA CYS A 457 -1.07 17.45 14.16
C CYS A 457 -1.29 18.96 14.37
N SER A 458 -1.63 19.38 15.60
CA SER A 458 -1.92 20.79 15.92
C SER A 458 -0.74 21.76 15.73
N ASN A 459 0.48 21.24 15.58
CA ASN A 459 1.67 21.99 15.24
C ASN A 459 1.90 22.09 13.71
N GLY A 460 1.00 21.54 12.90
CA GLY A 460 1.09 21.48 11.45
C GLY A 460 2.07 20.43 10.92
N CYS A 461 2.54 19.49 11.75
CA CYS A 461 3.31 18.31 11.30
C CYS A 461 2.35 17.27 10.72
N ILE A 462 2.79 16.60 9.65
CA ILE A 462 2.07 15.49 9.02
C ILE A 462 2.76 14.17 9.39
N VAL A 463 1.97 13.22 9.86
CA VAL A 463 2.41 11.86 10.20
C VAL A 463 1.63 10.87 9.36
N THR A 464 2.33 10.00 8.64
CA THR A 464 1.72 9.02 7.73
C THR A 464 1.97 7.59 8.22
N TRP A 465 1.07 6.67 7.88
CA TRP A 465 1.23 5.22 8.09
C TRP A 465 0.32 4.41 7.16
N GLY A 466 0.60 3.11 7.02
CA GLY A 466 -0.09 2.20 6.11
C GLY A 466 0.86 1.66 5.04
N ALA A 467 0.31 1.23 3.89
CA ALA A 467 1.10 0.77 2.76
C ALA A 467 2.10 1.85 2.29
N ALA A 468 3.40 1.53 2.29
CA ALA A 468 4.45 2.48 1.96
C ALA A 468 4.30 3.00 0.53
N GLU A 469 4.00 2.10 -0.40
CA GLU A 469 3.79 2.42 -1.81
C GLU A 469 2.54 3.28 -2.06
N HIS A 470 1.58 3.30 -1.13
CA HIS A 470 0.38 4.15 -1.20
C HIS A 470 0.52 5.47 -0.41
N GLY A 471 1.75 5.85 -0.05
CA GLY A 471 2.05 7.07 0.70
C GLY A 471 1.97 6.93 2.23
N GLY A 472 1.94 5.69 2.74
CA GLY A 472 2.07 5.38 4.17
C GLY A 472 3.47 5.62 4.74
N ASP A 473 4.49 5.80 3.88
CA ASP A 473 5.81 6.28 4.26
C ASP A 473 6.10 7.64 3.61
N SER A 474 6.17 8.69 4.42
CA SER A 474 6.56 10.04 4.00
C SER A 474 7.99 10.41 4.36
N SER A 475 8.83 9.46 4.77
CA SER A 475 10.22 9.70 5.22
C SER A 475 11.04 10.50 4.22
N ALA A 476 10.90 10.21 2.92
CA ALA A 476 11.61 10.88 1.83
C ALA A 476 11.29 12.39 1.71
N VAL A 477 10.11 12.80 2.17
CA VAL A 477 9.64 14.20 2.13
C VAL A 477 9.42 14.78 3.53
N GLN A 478 9.82 14.06 4.58
CA GLN A 478 9.49 14.44 5.96
C GLN A 478 10.09 15.80 6.33
N ASP A 479 11.29 16.14 5.84
CA ASP A 479 11.89 17.46 6.04
C ASP A 479 11.07 18.61 5.44
N GLN A 480 10.28 18.32 4.40
CA GLN A 480 9.40 19.28 3.77
C GLN A 480 8.05 19.39 4.51
N LEU A 481 7.58 18.29 5.10
CA LEU A 481 6.33 18.19 5.86
C LEU A 481 6.48 18.63 7.33
N ASP A 482 7.66 18.50 7.91
CA ASP A 482 7.93 18.87 9.30
C ASP A 482 8.02 20.40 9.43
N ASN A 483 7.07 20.95 10.16
CA ASN A 483 6.90 22.39 10.29
C ASN A 483 7.89 23.06 11.27
N VAL A 484 8.85 22.32 11.81
CA VAL A 484 9.96 22.83 12.65
C VAL A 484 11.12 21.85 12.49
N GLN A 485 12.22 22.26 11.86
CA GLN A 485 13.46 21.49 11.97
C GLN A 485 13.80 21.31 13.44
N GLN A 486 13.96 20.04 13.84
CA GLN A 486 14.44 19.65 15.15
C GLN A 486 15.67 20.48 15.53
N MET A 487 15.59 21.10 16.70
CA MET A 487 16.67 21.80 17.39
C MET A 487 17.76 20.81 17.89
N ARG A 488 18.23 19.88 17.04
CA ARG A 488 19.24 18.86 17.38
C ARG A 488 20.37 18.68 16.35
N GLY A 489 20.35 19.35 15.20
CA GLY A 489 21.39 19.20 14.16
C GLY A 489 22.53 20.24 14.18
N PHE A 490 22.43 21.32 14.97
CA PHE A 490 23.37 22.44 14.86
C PHE A 490 24.68 22.30 15.68
N SER A 491 24.88 21.21 16.41
CA SER A 491 26.12 21.00 17.18
C SER A 491 27.30 20.53 16.32
N SER A 492 27.06 19.77 15.24
CA SER A 492 28.14 19.25 14.38
C SER A 492 28.64 20.27 13.37
N ALA A 493 27.76 21.11 12.84
CA ALA A 493 28.14 22.15 11.87
C ALA A 493 28.88 23.34 12.51
N LEU A 494 28.54 23.72 13.76
CA LEU A 494 29.26 24.78 14.47
C LEU A 494 30.67 24.32 14.90
N ALA A 495 30.85 23.03 15.20
CA ALA A 495 32.15 22.45 15.53
C ALA A 495 33.12 22.39 14.35
N ALA A 496 32.61 22.41 13.11
CA ALA A 496 33.42 22.46 11.90
C ALA A 496 33.81 23.89 11.47
N ILE A 497 33.04 24.90 11.89
CA ILE A 497 33.27 26.31 11.50
C ILE A 497 34.20 27.04 12.50
N LEU A 498 34.18 26.66 13.78
CA LEU A 498 35.02 27.26 14.81
C LEU A 498 36.22 26.34 15.08
N GLY A 499 37.18 26.35 14.16
CA GLY A 499 38.45 25.62 14.24
C GLY A 499 39.40 26.17 15.31
N ASP A 500 38.98 26.23 16.57
CA ASP A 500 39.88 26.51 17.70
C ASP A 500 39.39 25.83 18.98
N ARG A 501 40.13 24.82 19.44
CA ARG A 501 39.80 23.96 20.60
C ARG A 501 39.98 24.66 21.96
N SER A 502 40.27 25.95 21.97
CA SER A 502 40.74 26.65 23.17
C SER A 502 39.66 27.48 23.89
N VAL A 503 38.49 27.69 23.28
CA VAL A 503 37.42 28.57 23.84
C VAL A 503 36.15 27.80 24.24
N ALA A 504 36.02 26.53 23.83
CA ALA A 504 34.83 25.72 24.07
C ALA A 504 34.58 25.39 25.55
N TRP A 505 35.63 25.34 26.39
CA TRP A 505 35.48 25.02 27.82
C TRP A 505 34.98 26.20 28.66
N ILE A 506 35.21 27.45 28.24
CA ILE A 506 34.81 28.64 29.00
C ILE A 506 33.35 29.04 28.67
N ALA A 507 32.86 28.75 27.47
CA ALA A 507 31.47 29.05 27.08
C ALA A 507 30.45 28.05 27.67
N ILE A 508 30.84 26.78 27.88
CA ILE A 508 29.94 25.74 28.41
C ILE A 508 29.67 25.92 29.91
N ALA A 509 30.57 26.54 30.67
CA ALA A 509 30.37 26.78 32.10
C ALA A 509 29.40 27.94 32.44
N LEU A 510 29.21 28.91 31.53
CA LEU A 510 28.39 30.11 31.79
C LEU A 510 26.92 29.96 31.37
N VAL A 511 26.57 29.01 30.50
CA VAL A 511 25.18 28.82 30.04
C VAL A 511 24.37 27.90 30.95
N THR A 512 25.00 26.98 31.68
CA THR A 512 24.32 26.13 32.67
C THR A 512 24.04 26.81 34.02
N ALA A 513 24.62 27.98 34.30
CA ALA A 513 24.43 28.68 35.57
C ALA A 513 23.32 29.75 35.56
N VAL A 514 22.86 30.23 34.39
CA VAL A 514 21.87 31.32 34.30
C VAL A 514 20.44 30.82 34.02
N VAL A 515 20.28 29.62 33.46
CA VAL A 515 18.94 29.07 33.14
C VAL A 515 18.28 28.38 34.35
N PHE A 516 19.03 28.02 35.40
CA PHE A 516 18.46 27.36 36.60
C PHE A 516 18.01 28.32 37.71
N SER A 517 18.23 29.64 37.59
CA SER A 517 17.95 30.61 38.67
C SER A 517 16.82 31.62 38.39
N LEU A 518 16.06 31.50 37.30
CA LEU A 518 15.05 32.52 36.93
C LEU A 518 13.65 32.00 36.55
N VAL A 519 13.28 30.75 36.88
CA VAL A 519 11.89 30.27 36.79
C VAL A 519 11.54 29.41 38.01
N TRP A 520 11.53 30.02 39.20
CA TRP A 520 10.64 29.63 40.30
C TRP A 520 10.68 30.72 41.39
N LYS A 521 9.97 31.83 41.14
CA LYS A 521 9.49 32.71 42.20
C LYS A 521 8.30 33.53 41.72
N ASP A 522 7.29 33.55 42.57
CA ASP A 522 6.18 34.50 42.65
C ASP A 522 4.98 34.34 41.69
N GLN A 523 4.04 33.47 42.11
CA GLN A 523 2.68 33.92 42.39
C GLN A 523 2.13 33.17 43.63
N LEU A 524 2.42 33.71 44.81
CA LEU A 524 1.60 33.55 46.01
C LEU A 524 0.65 34.75 46.05
N LYS A 525 -0.65 34.47 46.19
CA LYS A 525 -1.60 35.19 47.05
C LYS A 525 -3.00 34.60 46.84
N ILE A 526 -3.47 33.80 47.79
CA ILE A 526 -4.75 34.01 48.48
C ILE A 526 -4.52 33.53 49.92
N THR A 527 -5.10 34.32 50.81
CA THR A 527 -4.88 34.50 52.24
C THR A 527 -5.40 33.38 53.15
N GLU A 528 -4.64 33.17 54.23
CA GLU A 528 -4.96 32.61 55.56
C GLU A 528 -6.33 33.02 56.18
N PRO A 529 -6.70 32.55 57.41
CA PRO A 529 -6.34 31.32 58.14
C PRO A 529 -7.57 30.66 58.83
N PHE A 530 -7.46 29.43 59.37
CA PHE A 530 -7.86 29.14 60.77
C PHE A 530 -7.54 27.69 61.17
N ASN A 531 -7.47 27.52 62.48
CA ASN A 531 -6.60 26.62 63.22
C ASN A 531 -7.36 25.46 63.88
N ALA A 532 -6.60 24.41 64.25
CA ALA A 532 -6.81 23.49 65.37
C ALA A 532 -7.84 22.34 65.25
N GLN A 533 -7.34 21.09 65.32
CA GLN A 533 -7.49 20.14 66.46
C GLN A 533 -7.46 18.67 66.03
N ASN A 534 -6.63 17.88 66.75
CA ASN A 534 -6.84 16.52 67.28
C ASN A 534 -7.48 15.45 66.37
N SER A 535 -7.11 14.17 66.35
CA SER A 535 -6.22 13.32 67.13
C SER A 535 -6.47 11.88 66.64
N ALA A 536 -5.47 11.01 66.79
CA ALA A 536 -5.61 9.57 67.06
C ALA A 536 -6.24 8.62 65.99
N LEU A 537 -5.34 7.79 65.41
CA LEU A 537 -5.33 6.32 65.21
C LEU A 537 -6.58 5.50 65.67
N PRO A 538 -6.87 4.25 65.18
CA PRO A 538 -5.89 3.24 64.71
C PRO A 538 -6.35 2.14 63.68
N VAL A 539 -5.40 1.25 63.34
CA VAL A 539 -5.51 -0.24 63.14
C VAL A 539 -5.86 -0.89 61.75
N TRP A 540 -4.82 -1.60 61.23
CA TRP A 540 -4.70 -2.93 60.54
C TRP A 540 -5.75 -3.37 59.48
N LYS A 541 -5.46 -4.05 58.34
CA LYS A 541 -4.57 -5.22 58.08
C LYS A 541 -4.60 -5.59 56.57
N CYS A 542 -3.47 -5.95 55.94
CA CYS A 542 -3.33 -7.11 55.03
C CYS A 542 -1.87 -7.35 54.57
N PRO A 543 -1.45 -8.59 54.21
CA PRO A 543 -0.08 -9.07 54.39
C PRO A 543 0.72 -9.42 53.12
N ARG A 544 2.06 -9.24 53.23
CA ARG A 544 3.23 -10.07 52.82
C ARG A 544 3.14 -10.93 51.53
N ARG A 545 4.20 -11.06 50.70
CA ARG A 545 5.58 -11.46 51.07
C ARG A 545 6.59 -11.31 49.89
N TYR A 546 7.75 -10.72 50.15
CA TYR A 546 9.07 -10.91 49.50
C TYR A 546 10.12 -10.73 50.61
N PRO A 547 11.28 -11.39 50.58
CA PRO A 547 12.43 -10.93 51.37
C PRO A 547 13.66 -10.62 50.51
N GLN A 548 14.25 -9.45 50.81
CA GLN A 548 15.64 -9.07 50.60
C GLN A 548 16.52 -9.60 51.74
N LEU A 549 17.85 -9.48 51.60
CA LEU A 549 18.74 -9.10 52.71
C LEU A 549 20.08 -8.47 52.25
N HIS A 550 20.19 -7.17 52.54
CA HIS A 550 21.30 -6.38 53.13
C HIS A 550 22.77 -6.40 52.63
N PRO A 551 23.41 -5.20 52.60
CA PRO A 551 24.86 -5.01 52.66
C PRO A 551 25.34 -4.46 54.02
N ARG A 552 26.55 -4.85 54.46
CA ARG A 552 27.39 -4.08 55.40
C ARG A 552 28.80 -4.66 55.52
N LEU A 553 29.83 -3.87 55.19
CA LEU A 553 30.87 -3.37 56.10
C LEU A 553 32.11 -2.87 55.32
N GLU A 554 32.49 -1.62 55.60
CA GLU A 554 33.79 -1.04 55.28
C GLU A 554 34.86 -1.56 56.24
N GLY A 555 36.12 -1.63 55.78
CA GLY A 555 37.27 -1.73 56.66
C GLY A 555 38.60 -2.16 56.03
N HIS A 556 39.40 -1.16 55.65
CA HIS A 556 40.87 -1.12 55.63
C HIS A 556 41.67 -1.55 54.37
N LEU A 557 42.28 -0.52 53.79
CA LEU A 557 43.48 -0.52 52.95
C LEU A 557 44.72 -0.91 53.77
N TYR A 558 45.54 -1.85 53.29
CA TYR A 558 47.01 -1.74 53.14
C TYR A 558 47.47 -2.88 52.21
N GLY A 559 48.39 -2.56 51.30
CA GLY A 559 48.62 -3.34 50.08
C GLY A 559 49.30 -4.70 50.24
N GLN A 560 49.22 -5.50 49.18
CA GLN A 560 50.36 -6.28 48.68
C GLN A 560 50.07 -6.78 47.26
N SER A 561 51.10 -6.67 46.43
CA SER A 561 51.19 -7.17 45.06
C SER A 561 50.96 -8.69 45.00
N SER A 562 50.08 -9.14 44.11
CA SER A 562 50.08 -10.53 43.63
C SER A 562 49.65 -10.59 42.17
N ARG A 563 50.64 -10.94 41.33
CA ARG A 563 50.57 -11.20 39.89
C ARG A 563 49.37 -12.10 39.53
N MET A 564 48.48 -11.64 38.65
CA MET A 564 47.66 -12.55 37.83
C MET A 564 48.51 -13.05 36.66
N GLY A 565 48.55 -14.37 36.49
CA GLY A 565 49.19 -15.01 35.34
C GLY A 565 48.45 -14.73 34.02
N PRO A 566 49.09 -14.93 32.87
CA PRO A 566 48.52 -14.58 31.58
C PRO A 566 47.35 -15.50 31.23
N SER A 567 46.24 -14.93 30.75
CA SER A 567 45.24 -15.66 29.96
C SER A 567 45.98 -16.31 28.80
N ARG A 568 45.94 -17.65 28.71
CA ARG A 568 46.43 -18.37 27.53
C ARG A 568 45.36 -18.24 26.47
N TYR A 569 45.61 -17.35 25.51
CA TYR A 569 44.86 -17.26 24.27
C TYR A 569 45.38 -18.32 23.32
N ASP A 570 44.49 -19.11 22.71
CA ASP A 570 44.86 -19.97 21.61
C ASP A 570 44.64 -19.20 20.29
N HIS A 571 45.57 -19.37 19.36
CA HIS A 571 45.59 -18.77 18.03
C HIS A 571 45.06 -19.78 17.02
N ALA A 572 44.03 -19.42 16.25
CA ALA A 572 43.57 -20.23 15.12
C ALA A 572 43.90 -19.51 13.81
N GLU A 573 44.36 -20.25 12.81
CA GLU A 573 44.57 -19.72 11.46
C GLU A 573 43.34 -20.06 10.62
N VAL A 574 42.68 -19.04 10.04
CA VAL A 574 41.47 -19.23 9.23
C VAL A 574 41.77 -18.90 7.77
N VAL A 575 41.37 -19.79 6.87
CA VAL A 575 41.68 -19.75 5.44
C VAL A 575 40.41 -19.64 4.59
N VAL A 576 40.42 -18.76 3.59
CA VAL A 576 39.38 -18.65 2.54
C VAL A 576 40.04 -18.50 1.19
N GLY A 577 39.93 -19.51 0.31
CA GLY A 577 40.63 -19.50 -0.98
C GLY A 577 42.14 -19.37 -0.78
N THR A 578 42.72 -18.23 -1.21
CA THR A 578 44.15 -17.92 -1.03
C THR A 578 44.45 -16.93 0.12
N ARG A 579 43.43 -16.50 0.88
CA ARG A 579 43.58 -15.54 1.99
C ARG A 579 43.64 -16.29 3.32
N THR A 580 44.59 -15.93 4.18
CA THR A 580 44.72 -16.45 5.55
C THR A 580 44.64 -15.31 6.56
N ALA A 581 44.02 -15.57 7.71
CA ALA A 581 43.94 -14.63 8.83
C ALA A 581 44.11 -15.37 10.16
N THR A 582 44.97 -14.84 11.04
CA THR A 582 45.13 -15.37 12.39
C THR A 582 44.17 -14.67 13.34
N VAL A 583 43.30 -15.43 13.98
CA VAL A 583 42.31 -14.94 14.95
C VAL A 583 42.61 -15.49 16.34
N LYS A 584 42.43 -14.65 17.36
CA LYS A 584 42.61 -15.02 18.76
C LYS A 584 41.27 -15.32 19.41
N ALA A 585 41.21 -16.34 20.24
CA ALA A 585 40.04 -16.58 21.07
C ALA A 585 40.36 -17.25 22.40
N ASP A 586 39.47 -17.07 23.37
CA ASP A 586 39.57 -17.69 24.69
C ASP A 586 38.95 -19.10 24.69
N LEU A 587 39.51 -20.04 25.46
CA LEU A 587 39.04 -21.44 25.51
C LEU A 587 37.55 -21.62 25.87
N ASN A 588 36.98 -20.68 26.61
CA ASN A 588 35.57 -20.68 27.02
C ASN A 588 34.67 -19.84 26.11
N GLU A 589 35.23 -19.20 25.09
CA GLU A 589 34.50 -18.40 24.12
C GLU A 589 33.73 -19.30 23.14
N GLU A 590 32.57 -18.84 22.68
CA GLU A 590 31.77 -19.55 21.68
C GLU A 590 32.45 -19.47 20.30
N VAL A 591 32.41 -20.58 19.55
CA VAL A 591 32.91 -20.67 18.17
C VAL A 591 32.27 -19.60 17.27
N GLY A 592 31.05 -19.17 17.55
CA GLY A 592 30.41 -18.07 16.81
C GLY A 592 31.06 -16.70 16.96
N THR A 593 31.80 -16.45 18.05
CA THR A 593 32.57 -15.21 18.19
C THR A 593 33.90 -15.30 17.44
N LEU A 594 34.52 -16.48 17.42
CA LEU A 594 35.66 -16.79 16.54
C LEU A 594 35.28 -16.63 15.06
N LYS A 595 34.12 -17.15 14.64
CA LYS A 595 33.55 -16.98 13.29
C LYS A 595 33.44 -15.50 12.88
N ARG A 596 32.79 -14.68 13.70
CA ARG A 596 32.60 -13.24 13.41
C ARG A 596 33.92 -12.48 13.30
N ARG A 597 34.90 -12.83 14.14
CA ARG A 597 36.26 -12.26 14.03
C ARG A 597 36.94 -12.67 12.73
N ALA A 598 36.80 -13.93 12.32
CA ALA A 598 37.36 -14.41 11.07
C ALA A 598 36.71 -13.74 9.84
N GLU A 599 35.38 -13.61 9.81
CA GLU A 599 34.64 -12.90 8.75
C GLU A 599 35.10 -11.44 8.62
N THR A 600 35.27 -10.76 9.76
CA THR A 600 35.76 -9.38 9.79
C THR A 600 37.21 -9.27 9.33
N ALA A 601 38.08 -10.18 9.77
CA ALA A 601 39.51 -10.17 9.45
C ALA A 601 39.81 -10.51 7.99
N LEU A 602 38.95 -11.30 7.36
CA LEU A 602 39.08 -11.71 5.95
C LEU A 602 38.30 -10.80 4.98
N GLU A 603 37.52 -9.85 5.52
CA GLU A 603 36.61 -8.96 4.79
C GLU A 603 35.63 -9.73 3.89
N VAL A 604 35.05 -10.81 4.44
CA VAL A 604 34.13 -11.68 3.73
C VAL A 604 32.74 -11.70 4.35
N GLY A 605 31.73 -12.05 3.54
CA GLY A 605 30.34 -12.23 4.00
C GLY A 605 30.17 -13.44 4.92
N GLN A 606 28.93 -13.72 5.34
CA GLN A 606 28.66 -14.81 6.27
C GLN A 606 29.07 -16.17 5.71
N GLY A 607 29.84 -16.93 6.50
CA GLY A 607 30.36 -18.25 6.11
C GLY A 607 30.30 -19.29 7.23
N ARG A 608 30.62 -20.54 6.91
CA ARG A 608 30.69 -21.65 7.86
C ARG A 608 32.15 -21.98 8.16
N LEU A 609 32.53 -21.98 9.44
CA LEU A 609 33.85 -22.49 9.84
C LEU A 609 33.85 -24.01 9.78
N VAL A 610 34.79 -24.58 9.03
CA VAL A 610 35.07 -26.01 8.98
C VAL A 610 36.49 -26.28 9.48
N ASN A 611 36.69 -27.41 10.14
CA ASN A 611 38.00 -27.84 10.58
C ASN A 611 38.82 -28.44 9.42
N SER A 612 40.05 -28.87 9.72
CA SER A 612 40.95 -29.50 8.75
C SER A 612 40.45 -30.81 8.14
N SER A 613 39.47 -31.49 8.76
CA SER A 613 38.80 -32.68 8.20
C SER A 613 37.59 -32.34 7.33
N GLY A 614 37.20 -31.07 7.21
CA GLY A 614 36.05 -30.61 6.43
C GLY A 614 34.72 -30.62 7.21
N ASP A 615 34.74 -30.96 8.50
CA ASP A 615 33.57 -30.96 9.36
C ASP A 615 33.26 -29.54 9.84
N GLY A 616 32.00 -29.12 9.70
CA GLY A 616 31.58 -27.80 10.14
C GLY A 616 31.40 -27.70 11.65
N LEU A 617 31.98 -26.65 12.23
CA LEU A 617 31.97 -26.42 13.67
C LEU A 617 30.63 -25.86 14.15
N ASP A 618 30.14 -26.34 15.31
CA ASP A 618 28.94 -25.78 15.95
C ASP A 618 29.25 -24.41 16.55
N VAL A 619 28.55 -23.40 16.06
CA VAL A 619 28.66 -21.97 16.44
C VAL A 619 28.39 -21.77 17.94
N ARG A 620 27.59 -22.63 18.58
CA ARG A 620 27.23 -22.54 20.01
C ARG A 620 28.15 -23.34 20.93
N ALA A 621 29.02 -24.18 20.38
CA ALA A 621 30.02 -24.87 21.18
C ALA A 621 31.06 -23.87 21.68
N SER A 622 31.59 -24.09 22.88
CA SER A 622 32.81 -23.41 23.30
C SER A 622 33.99 -23.96 22.48
N ILE A 623 35.03 -23.16 22.32
CA ILE A 623 36.26 -23.58 21.61
C ILE A 623 36.85 -24.87 22.22
N LYS A 624 36.84 -24.98 23.55
CA LYS A 624 37.19 -26.22 24.26
C LYS A 624 36.26 -27.39 23.94
N GLY A 625 34.95 -27.13 23.81
CA GLY A 625 33.95 -28.13 23.43
C GLY A 625 34.08 -28.61 21.99
N ALA A 626 34.54 -27.74 21.10
CA ALA A 626 34.84 -28.03 19.69
C ALA A 626 36.20 -28.70 19.48
N ARG A 627 37.00 -28.90 20.54
CA ARG A 627 38.33 -29.54 20.54
C ARG A 627 39.37 -28.88 19.63
N LEU A 628 39.25 -27.58 19.40
CA LEU A 628 40.20 -26.83 18.58
C LEU A 628 41.55 -26.70 19.29
N GLN A 629 42.65 -26.83 18.56
CA GLN A 629 44.02 -26.70 19.08
C GLN A 629 44.65 -25.35 18.69
N ASP A 630 45.60 -24.87 19.51
CA ASP A 630 46.45 -23.73 19.17
C ASP A 630 47.26 -24.03 17.90
N GLY A 631 47.15 -23.14 16.91
CA GLY A 631 47.74 -23.28 15.58
C GLY A 631 46.91 -24.10 14.58
N GLU A 632 45.68 -24.51 14.92
CA GLU A 632 44.84 -25.28 13.99
C GLU A 632 44.36 -24.43 12.81
N SER A 633 44.48 -25.00 11.60
CA SER A 633 43.98 -24.38 10.37
C SER A 633 42.51 -24.71 10.16
N LEU A 634 41.68 -23.67 10.15
CA LEU A 634 40.25 -23.71 9.86
C LEU A 634 40.01 -23.15 8.46
N VAL A 635 39.00 -23.66 7.77
CA VAL A 635 38.55 -23.09 6.49
C VAL A 635 37.21 -22.39 6.72
N LEU A 636 37.09 -21.14 6.31
CA LEU A 636 35.81 -20.43 6.31
C LEU A 636 35.14 -20.63 4.95
N HIS A 637 34.23 -21.59 4.89
CA HIS A 637 33.51 -21.93 3.67
C HIS A 637 32.36 -20.94 3.43
N ILE A 638 32.39 -20.21 2.31
CA ILE A 638 31.31 -19.30 1.91
C ILE A 638 30.49 -20.01 0.84
N GLY A 639 29.31 -20.46 1.21
CA GLY A 639 28.34 -21.05 0.31
C GLY A 639 27.78 -20.04 -0.69
N ARG A 640 27.27 -20.54 -1.82
CA ARG A 640 26.59 -19.73 -2.82
C ARG A 640 25.28 -19.21 -2.23
N VAL A 641 25.07 -17.89 -2.26
CA VAL A 641 23.79 -17.29 -1.86
C VAL A 641 22.74 -17.63 -2.92
N GLN A 642 21.66 -18.28 -2.51
CA GLN A 642 20.51 -18.58 -3.37
C GLN A 642 19.30 -17.82 -2.85
N ALA A 643 18.61 -17.09 -3.73
CA ALA A 643 17.34 -16.43 -3.41
C ALA A 643 16.23 -16.97 -4.31
N GLN A 644 15.04 -17.10 -3.73
CA GLN A 644 13.82 -17.51 -4.41
C GLN A 644 12.68 -16.56 -4.01
N VAL A 645 11.76 -16.35 -4.94
CA VAL A 645 10.67 -15.40 -4.81
C VAL A 645 9.38 -16.08 -5.22
N ASN A 646 8.36 -15.94 -4.40
CA ASN A 646 6.99 -16.24 -4.78
C ASN A 646 6.19 -14.94 -4.95
N PHE A 647 4.90 -14.97 -5.26
CA PHE A 647 4.15 -13.74 -5.54
C PHE A 647 4.05 -12.75 -4.37
N ARG A 648 4.35 -13.19 -3.13
CA ARG A 648 4.07 -12.43 -1.91
C ARG A 648 5.18 -12.48 -0.85
N ALA A 649 6.21 -13.29 -1.04
CA ALA A 649 7.29 -13.52 -0.08
C ALA A 649 8.62 -13.90 -0.78
N PHE A 650 9.70 -13.69 -0.04
CA PHE A 650 11.08 -13.95 -0.43
C PHE A 650 11.73 -14.93 0.54
N ALA A 651 12.60 -15.79 0.03
CA ALA A 651 13.44 -16.69 0.82
C ALA A 651 14.86 -16.71 0.27
N ALA A 652 15.87 -16.56 1.14
CA ALA A 652 17.28 -16.55 0.75
C ALA A 652 18.12 -17.44 1.68
N VAL A 653 18.93 -18.32 1.07
CA VAL A 653 20.03 -19.04 1.74
C VAL A 653 21.25 -18.12 1.77
N LEU A 654 21.73 -17.81 2.96
CA LEU A 654 22.97 -17.05 3.18
C LEU A 654 24.20 -17.95 3.00
N GLY A 655 25.38 -17.34 2.82
CA GLY A 655 26.64 -18.07 2.59
C GLY A 655 27.07 -19.00 3.74
N ASP A 656 26.43 -18.92 4.90
CA ASP A 656 26.65 -19.83 6.03
C ASP A 656 25.64 -20.99 6.10
N GLY A 657 24.73 -21.09 5.13
CA GLY A 657 23.68 -22.12 5.04
C GLY A 657 22.44 -21.81 5.89
N SER A 658 22.33 -20.61 6.47
CA SER A 658 21.13 -20.14 7.17
C SER A 658 20.10 -19.57 6.20
N LEU A 659 18.81 -19.68 6.58
CA LEU A 659 17.69 -19.14 5.81
C LEU A 659 17.21 -17.81 6.38
N MET A 660 17.00 -16.83 5.51
CA MET A 660 16.21 -15.63 5.76
C MET A 660 14.95 -15.61 4.90
N THR A 661 13.79 -15.33 5.51
CA THR A 661 12.53 -15.09 4.80
C THR A 661 11.96 -13.72 5.17
N TRP A 662 11.25 -13.09 4.25
CA TRP A 662 10.50 -11.86 4.50
C TRP A 662 9.34 -11.70 3.51
N GLY A 663 8.33 -10.92 3.88
CA GLY A 663 7.12 -10.71 3.07
C GLY A 663 5.86 -11.17 3.80
N ASP A 664 4.86 -11.60 3.04
CA ASP A 664 3.56 -12.05 3.57
C ASP A 664 3.71 -13.28 4.47
N SER A 665 3.23 -13.21 5.71
CA SER A 665 3.40 -14.29 6.69
C SER A 665 2.70 -15.58 6.27
N GLU A 666 1.50 -15.49 5.67
CA GLU A 666 0.72 -16.65 5.22
C GLU A 666 1.35 -17.31 3.98
N SER A 667 2.02 -16.54 3.12
CA SER A 667 2.69 -17.02 1.91
C SER A 667 4.15 -17.45 2.13
N GLY A 668 4.53 -17.75 3.37
CA GLY A 668 5.87 -18.24 3.74
C GLY A 668 6.93 -17.17 4.01
N GLY A 669 6.53 -15.91 4.18
CA GLY A 669 7.40 -14.82 4.65
C GLY A 669 7.79 -14.96 6.12
N ASP A 670 6.99 -15.66 6.93
CA ASP A 670 7.32 -16.06 8.29
C ASP A 670 7.72 -17.54 8.34
N SER A 671 9.02 -17.82 8.44
CA SER A 671 9.56 -19.17 8.61
C SER A 671 9.74 -19.58 10.08
N SER A 672 9.27 -18.79 11.06
CA SER A 672 9.56 -19.01 12.49
C SER A 672 9.15 -20.38 13.01
N ALA A 673 8.05 -20.95 12.48
CA ALA A 673 7.56 -22.28 12.82
C ALA A 673 8.54 -23.41 12.42
N VAL A 674 9.23 -23.24 11.28
CA VAL A 674 10.16 -24.22 10.69
C VAL A 674 11.63 -23.83 10.84
N GLN A 675 11.94 -22.66 11.38
CA GLN A 675 13.30 -22.09 11.49
C GLN A 675 14.29 -23.03 12.20
N LYS A 676 13.82 -23.83 13.18
CA LYS A 676 14.69 -24.78 13.89
C LYS A 676 15.10 -25.98 13.03
N GLN A 677 14.29 -26.30 12.02
CA GLN A 677 14.51 -27.41 11.08
C GLN A 677 15.38 -26.97 9.90
N LEU A 678 15.30 -25.70 9.50
CA LEU A 678 16.03 -25.10 8.38
C LEU A 678 17.51 -24.82 8.70
N LYS A 679 18.30 -25.87 8.92
CA LYS A 679 19.74 -25.80 9.12
C LYS A 679 20.46 -26.45 7.96
N ASN A 680 21.53 -25.81 7.47
CA ASN A 680 22.32 -26.29 6.33
C ASN A 680 21.46 -26.47 5.07
N VAL A 681 20.65 -25.47 4.72
CA VAL A 681 19.82 -25.51 3.52
C VAL A 681 20.71 -25.52 2.28
N GLN A 682 20.51 -26.48 1.38
CA GLN A 682 21.27 -26.62 0.13
C GLN A 682 20.55 -25.97 -1.06
N GLN A 683 19.23 -26.13 -1.13
CA GLN A 683 18.41 -25.62 -2.22
C GLN A 683 17.05 -25.18 -1.70
N ILE A 684 16.51 -24.09 -2.25
CA ILE A 684 15.11 -23.66 -2.05
C ILE A 684 14.41 -23.68 -3.40
N GLN A 685 13.13 -24.05 -3.39
CA GLN A 685 12.20 -23.81 -4.48
C GLN A 685 10.93 -23.13 -3.98
N ALA A 686 10.30 -22.36 -4.86
CA ALA A 686 9.09 -21.61 -4.59
C ALA A 686 7.97 -22.03 -5.53
N SER A 687 6.78 -22.31 -4.98
CA SER A 687 5.53 -22.30 -5.74
C SER A 687 4.96 -20.87 -5.75
N ALA A 688 3.71 -20.67 -6.21
CA ALA A 688 3.13 -19.33 -6.28
C ALA A 688 3.07 -18.61 -4.92
N ILE A 689 2.87 -19.33 -3.81
CA ILE A 689 2.79 -18.79 -2.43
C ILE A 689 3.28 -19.76 -1.33
N ALA A 690 4.12 -20.75 -1.67
CA ALA A 690 4.76 -21.65 -0.70
C ALA A 690 6.23 -21.92 -1.06
N PHE A 691 6.99 -22.49 -0.13
CA PHE A 691 8.39 -22.83 -0.30
C PHE A 691 8.69 -24.26 0.13
N ALA A 692 9.70 -24.86 -0.50
CA ALA A 692 10.30 -26.13 -0.12
C ALA A 692 11.82 -26.00 -0.10
N ALA A 693 12.46 -26.50 0.95
CA ALA A 693 13.91 -26.47 1.12
C ALA A 693 14.49 -27.89 1.26
N ILE A 694 15.58 -28.17 0.54
CA ILE A 694 16.40 -29.37 0.72
C ILE A 694 17.49 -29.07 1.75
N LEU A 695 17.58 -29.89 2.79
CA LEU A 695 18.60 -29.77 3.84
C LEU A 695 19.86 -30.58 3.50
N GLY A 696 20.95 -30.29 4.20
CA GLY A 696 22.26 -30.93 3.98
C GLY A 696 22.31 -32.44 4.22
N ASP A 697 21.30 -33.01 4.89
CA ASP A 697 21.12 -34.44 5.10
C ASP A 697 20.20 -35.09 4.04
N GLY A 698 19.74 -34.31 3.05
CA GLY A 698 18.83 -34.75 1.99
C GLY A 698 17.35 -34.83 2.40
N SER A 699 16.98 -34.33 3.58
CA SER A 699 15.57 -34.18 3.98
C SER A 699 14.96 -32.89 3.41
N VAL A 700 13.62 -32.81 3.40
CA VAL A 700 12.87 -31.65 2.89
C VAL A 700 12.03 -31.01 3.99
N VAL A 701 12.00 -29.68 3.99
CA VAL A 701 11.14 -28.87 4.86
C VAL A 701 10.32 -27.92 3.99
N THR A 702 8.99 -27.91 4.17
CA THR A 702 8.07 -27.03 3.46
C THR A 702 7.41 -26.02 4.41
N TRP A 703 7.03 -24.86 3.88
CA TRP A 703 6.25 -23.85 4.62
C TRP A 703 5.51 -22.90 3.66
N GLY A 704 4.50 -22.20 4.18
CA GLY A 704 3.58 -21.37 3.40
C GLY A 704 2.18 -22.00 3.34
N VAL A 705 1.37 -21.64 2.34
CA VAL A 705 -0.02 -22.11 2.26
C VAL A 705 -0.11 -23.59 1.87
N ASP A 706 -0.81 -24.39 2.68
CA ASP A 706 -0.98 -25.85 2.50
C ASP A 706 -1.48 -26.24 1.10
N THR A 707 -2.52 -25.54 0.61
CA THR A 707 -3.11 -25.79 -0.72
C THR A 707 -2.20 -25.49 -1.91
N TYR A 708 -1.01 -24.94 -1.65
CA TYR A 708 0.04 -24.62 -2.63
C TYR A 708 1.32 -25.43 -2.40
N GLY A 709 1.25 -26.49 -1.59
CA GLY A 709 2.37 -27.37 -1.26
C GLY A 709 3.18 -26.94 -0.04
N GLY A 710 2.64 -26.03 0.80
CA GLY A 710 3.24 -25.64 2.07
C GLY A 710 3.27 -26.77 3.12
N ASP A 711 2.37 -27.74 3.00
CA ASP A 711 2.29 -28.95 3.82
C ASP A 711 2.76 -30.18 3.02
N SER A 712 3.73 -30.90 3.57
CA SER A 712 4.28 -32.15 3.02
C SER A 712 4.17 -33.32 4.00
N ASP A 713 3.46 -33.18 5.12
CA ASP A 713 3.38 -34.18 6.20
C ASP A 713 2.95 -35.56 5.69
N ALA A 714 2.01 -35.61 4.72
CA ALA A 714 1.52 -36.85 4.12
C ALA A 714 2.60 -37.67 3.38
N VAL A 715 3.65 -37.01 2.89
CA VAL A 715 4.74 -37.64 2.12
C VAL A 715 6.10 -37.51 2.80
N GLN A 716 6.15 -36.93 4.01
CA GLN A 716 7.39 -36.60 4.71
C GLN A 716 8.30 -37.81 4.93
N ASP A 717 7.73 -38.99 5.18
CA ASP A 717 8.48 -40.23 5.35
C ASP A 717 9.20 -40.70 4.08
N GLN A 718 8.75 -40.25 2.91
CA GLN A 718 9.28 -40.57 1.58
C GLN A 718 10.32 -39.54 1.11
N LEU A 719 10.30 -38.31 1.64
CA LEU A 719 11.22 -37.22 1.28
C LEU A 719 12.59 -37.34 1.95
N LYS A 720 13.30 -38.44 1.64
CA LYS A 720 14.64 -38.75 2.15
C LYS A 720 15.62 -38.87 0.98
N ASN A 721 16.84 -38.37 1.16
CA ASN A 721 17.87 -38.32 0.11
C ASN A 721 17.40 -37.58 -1.17
N VAL A 722 16.67 -36.48 -1.00
CA VAL A 722 16.17 -35.67 -2.12
C VAL A 722 17.33 -34.94 -2.80
N GLN A 723 17.42 -35.05 -4.12
CA GLN A 723 18.46 -34.42 -4.93
C GLN A 723 18.00 -33.12 -5.57
N GLN A 724 16.74 -33.05 -6.00
CA GLN A 724 16.19 -31.89 -6.69
C GLN A 724 14.70 -31.76 -6.38
N ILE A 725 14.24 -30.52 -6.23
CA ILE A 725 12.83 -30.17 -6.19
C ILE A 725 12.51 -29.27 -7.40
N GLN A 726 11.33 -29.44 -7.96
CA GLN A 726 10.71 -28.54 -8.92
C GLN A 726 9.31 -28.15 -8.44
N ALA A 727 8.87 -26.95 -8.82
CA ALA A 727 7.58 -26.40 -8.39
C ALA A 727 6.73 -26.02 -9.60
N SER A 728 5.46 -26.42 -9.57
CA SER A 728 4.39 -25.80 -10.37
C SER A 728 3.76 -24.66 -9.56
N ALA A 729 2.68 -24.05 -10.08
CA ALA A 729 2.04 -22.94 -9.35
C ALA A 729 1.51 -23.36 -7.97
N ARG A 730 1.10 -24.62 -7.77
CA ARG A 730 0.48 -25.10 -6.51
C ARG A 730 0.96 -26.48 -6.03
N ALA A 731 1.98 -27.06 -6.67
CA ALA A 731 2.48 -28.38 -6.32
C ALA A 731 4.01 -28.44 -6.46
N PHE A 732 4.60 -29.47 -5.88
CA PHE A 732 6.02 -29.75 -5.96
C PHE A 732 6.25 -31.21 -6.38
N ALA A 733 7.39 -31.45 -7.03
CA ALA A 733 7.90 -32.76 -7.39
C ALA A 733 9.36 -32.86 -6.98
N ALA A 734 9.71 -33.91 -6.24
CA ALA A 734 11.06 -34.19 -5.76
C ALA A 734 11.64 -35.43 -6.45
N ILE A 735 12.90 -35.35 -6.89
CA ILE A 735 13.69 -36.49 -7.36
C ILE A 735 14.50 -37.02 -6.17
N LEU A 736 14.32 -38.29 -5.83
CA LEU A 736 15.08 -38.96 -4.77
C LEU A 736 16.41 -39.52 -5.29
N GLY A 737 17.33 -39.84 -4.39
CA GLY A 737 18.66 -40.35 -4.73
C GLY A 737 18.69 -41.72 -5.44
N ASP A 738 17.57 -42.45 -5.43
CA ASP A 738 17.38 -43.68 -6.20
C ASP A 738 16.75 -43.44 -7.59
N GLY A 739 16.48 -42.18 -7.95
CA GLY A 739 15.86 -41.78 -9.21
C GLY A 739 14.34 -41.93 -9.25
N SER A 740 13.68 -42.22 -8.12
CA SER A 740 12.22 -42.16 -8.01
C SER A 740 11.70 -40.75 -7.76
N VAL A 741 10.40 -40.52 -7.96
CA VAL A 741 9.75 -39.21 -7.80
C VAL A 741 8.66 -39.24 -6.75
N VAL A 742 8.61 -38.21 -5.91
CA VAL A 742 7.55 -37.96 -4.93
C VAL A 742 6.92 -36.60 -5.21
N THR A 743 5.59 -36.53 -5.28
CA THR A 743 4.85 -35.29 -5.52
C THR A 743 3.93 -34.93 -4.36
N TRP A 744 3.70 -33.64 -4.14
CA TRP A 744 2.72 -33.14 -3.17
C TRP A 744 2.15 -31.78 -3.57
N GLY A 745 1.08 -31.35 -2.89
CA GLY A 745 0.32 -30.14 -3.21
C GLY A 745 -0.96 -30.43 -3.99
N ALA A 746 -1.47 -29.43 -4.71
CA ALA A 746 -2.76 -29.57 -5.39
C ALA A 746 -2.72 -30.60 -6.55
N ALA A 747 -3.59 -31.61 -6.50
CA ALA A 747 -3.66 -32.69 -7.49
C ALA A 747 -3.83 -32.17 -8.94
N THR A 748 -4.72 -31.19 -9.16
CA THR A 748 -4.97 -30.58 -10.49
C THR A 748 -3.80 -29.72 -11.00
N PHE A 749 -2.75 -29.53 -10.21
CA PHE A 749 -1.53 -28.81 -10.58
C PHE A 749 -0.30 -29.75 -10.61
N GLY A 750 -0.54 -31.07 -10.65
CA GLY A 750 0.50 -32.10 -10.71
C GLY A 750 0.97 -32.62 -9.34
N GLY A 751 0.25 -32.31 -8.25
CA GLY A 751 0.56 -32.81 -6.91
C GLY A 751 0.28 -34.30 -6.72
N ASP A 752 -0.50 -34.91 -7.61
CA ASP A 752 -0.77 -36.36 -7.65
C ASP A 752 -0.17 -36.98 -8.92
N SER A 753 0.83 -37.83 -8.73
CA SER A 753 1.52 -38.58 -9.80
C SER A 753 1.17 -40.08 -9.78
N SER A 754 0.21 -40.51 -8.96
CA SER A 754 -0.11 -41.93 -8.74
C SER A 754 -0.43 -42.69 -10.03
N ALA A 755 -1.08 -42.05 -11.01
CA ALA A 755 -1.41 -42.64 -12.31
C ALA A 755 -0.18 -43.00 -13.17
N VAL A 756 0.95 -42.32 -12.95
CA VAL A 756 2.19 -42.51 -13.71
C VAL A 756 3.36 -43.00 -12.83
N GLN A 757 3.11 -43.27 -11.55
CA GLN A 757 4.14 -43.58 -10.56
C GLN A 757 5.03 -44.76 -10.97
N ASP A 758 4.46 -45.79 -11.60
CA ASP A 758 5.21 -46.96 -12.05
C ASP A 758 6.22 -46.65 -13.16
N GLN A 759 6.00 -45.55 -13.91
CA GLN A 759 6.84 -45.07 -15.00
C GLN A 759 7.94 -44.11 -14.53
N LEU A 760 7.78 -43.48 -13.37
CA LEU A 760 8.73 -42.49 -12.81
C LEU A 760 9.92 -43.17 -12.10
N ARG A 761 10.72 -43.92 -12.86
CA ARG A 761 11.92 -44.62 -12.39
C ARG A 761 13.16 -44.13 -13.14
N ASN A 762 14.27 -43.98 -12.44
CA ASN A 762 15.53 -43.45 -12.99
C ASN A 762 15.39 -42.05 -13.61
N VAL A 763 14.55 -41.19 -13.01
CA VAL A 763 14.32 -39.81 -13.46
C VAL A 763 15.59 -38.98 -13.27
N GLN A 764 15.99 -38.27 -14.34
CA GLN A 764 17.18 -37.42 -14.35
C GLN A 764 16.84 -35.93 -14.21
N GLN A 765 15.73 -35.51 -14.78
CA GLN A 765 15.30 -34.11 -14.79
C GLN A 765 13.78 -34.04 -14.71
N ILE A 766 13.28 -33.06 -13.95
CA ILE A 766 11.88 -32.64 -13.98
C ILE A 766 11.84 -31.17 -14.44
N GLN A 767 10.83 -30.85 -15.23
CA GLN A 767 10.43 -29.49 -15.58
C GLN A 767 8.95 -29.29 -15.26
N ALA A 768 8.59 -28.07 -14.91
CA ALA A 768 7.23 -27.72 -14.49
C ALA A 768 6.68 -26.59 -15.35
N SER A 769 5.44 -26.75 -15.81
CA SER A 769 4.59 -25.64 -16.23
C SER A 769 3.73 -25.20 -15.04
N ALA A 770 2.83 -24.22 -15.24
CA ALA A 770 1.98 -23.70 -14.18
C ALA A 770 1.14 -24.80 -13.51
N ARG A 771 0.72 -25.84 -14.23
CA ARG A 771 -0.17 -26.89 -13.71
C ARG A 771 0.23 -28.33 -14.06
N ALA A 772 1.37 -28.53 -14.71
CA ALA A 772 1.82 -29.86 -15.13
C ALA A 772 3.33 -30.02 -14.97
N PHE A 773 3.79 -31.27 -15.00
CA PHE A 773 5.20 -31.64 -14.95
C PHE A 773 5.55 -32.58 -16.11
N ALA A 774 6.81 -32.52 -16.52
CA ALA A 774 7.43 -33.44 -17.47
C ALA A 774 8.76 -33.94 -16.89
N ALA A 775 8.93 -35.26 -16.83
CA ALA A 775 10.12 -35.93 -16.35
C ALA A 775 10.87 -36.58 -17.52
N VAL A 776 12.19 -36.40 -17.57
CA VAL A 776 13.10 -37.13 -18.48
C VAL A 776 13.70 -38.31 -17.72
N LEU A 777 13.52 -39.52 -18.25
CA LEU A 777 14.06 -40.75 -17.68
C LEU A 777 15.50 -40.99 -18.16
N GLY A 778 16.24 -41.86 -17.47
CA GLY A 778 17.64 -42.19 -17.81
C GLY A 778 17.83 -42.86 -19.18
N ASP A 779 16.76 -43.37 -19.79
CA ASP A 779 16.75 -43.88 -21.17
C ASP A 779 16.40 -42.83 -22.23
N GLY A 780 16.17 -41.57 -21.80
CA GLY A 780 15.81 -40.44 -22.66
C GLY A 780 14.33 -40.40 -23.06
N SER A 781 13.47 -41.23 -22.48
CA SER A 781 12.01 -41.11 -22.63
C SER A 781 11.42 -40.05 -21.71
N VAL A 782 10.20 -39.60 -22.01
CA VAL A 782 9.49 -38.55 -21.24
C VAL A 782 8.18 -39.07 -20.68
N VAL A 783 7.92 -38.73 -19.42
CA VAL A 783 6.64 -38.99 -18.72
C VAL A 783 6.06 -37.66 -18.25
N THR A 784 4.80 -37.39 -18.58
CA THR A 784 4.10 -36.16 -18.18
C THR A 784 2.91 -36.46 -17.28
N TRP A 785 2.58 -35.51 -16.40
CA TRP A 785 1.36 -35.57 -15.57
C TRP A 785 0.90 -34.17 -15.16
N GLY A 786 -0.34 -34.07 -14.67
CA GLY A 786 -1.01 -32.81 -14.30
C GLY A 786 -2.09 -32.41 -15.33
N ASP A 787 -2.38 -31.11 -15.41
CA ASP A 787 -3.45 -30.61 -16.28
C ASP A 787 -3.07 -30.75 -17.77
N ALA A 788 -3.92 -31.42 -18.55
CA ALA A 788 -3.70 -31.67 -19.97
C ALA A 788 -3.55 -30.37 -20.80
N THR A 789 -4.31 -29.31 -20.46
CA THR A 789 -4.23 -28.01 -21.16
C THR A 789 -2.96 -27.23 -20.83
N PHE A 790 -2.19 -27.69 -19.84
CA PHE A 790 -0.89 -27.15 -19.47
C PHE A 790 0.27 -28.09 -19.82
N GLY A 791 0.03 -29.09 -20.68
CA GLY A 791 1.03 -30.04 -21.16
C GLY A 791 1.19 -31.30 -20.30
N GLY A 792 0.22 -31.59 -19.42
CA GLY A 792 0.19 -32.82 -18.63
C GLY A 792 -0.10 -34.08 -19.45
N ASP A 793 -0.63 -33.92 -20.67
CA ASP A 793 -0.86 -35.00 -21.63
C ASP A 793 0.07 -34.82 -22.84
N SER A 794 0.99 -35.77 -23.02
CA SER A 794 1.93 -35.85 -24.15
C SER A 794 1.64 -37.02 -25.09
N SER A 795 0.50 -37.71 -24.92
CA SER A 795 0.17 -38.93 -25.66
C SER A 795 0.20 -38.75 -27.19
N ALA A 796 -0.18 -37.57 -27.69
CA ALA A 796 -0.16 -37.24 -29.13
C ALA A 796 1.25 -37.20 -29.74
N VAL A 797 2.28 -36.94 -28.93
CA VAL A 797 3.68 -36.82 -29.37
C VAL A 797 4.59 -37.86 -28.72
N GLN A 798 4.05 -38.81 -27.95
CA GLN A 798 4.82 -39.76 -27.15
C GLN A 798 5.82 -40.57 -27.98
N ASP A 799 5.46 -40.96 -29.21
CA ASP A 799 6.34 -41.71 -30.11
C ASP A 799 7.57 -40.91 -30.56
N GLN A 800 7.49 -39.58 -30.53
CA GLN A 800 8.55 -38.65 -30.92
C GLN A 800 9.47 -38.28 -29.74
N LEU A 801 9.02 -38.44 -28.49
CA LEU A 801 9.77 -38.10 -27.27
C LEU A 801 10.77 -39.21 -26.88
N ARG A 802 11.73 -39.48 -27.75
CA ARG A 802 12.81 -40.47 -27.54
C ARG A 802 14.18 -39.81 -27.61
N ASN A 803 15.09 -40.21 -26.73
CA ASN A 803 16.43 -39.61 -26.61
C ASN A 803 16.38 -38.10 -26.32
N VAL A 804 15.44 -37.67 -25.48
CA VAL A 804 15.30 -36.27 -25.05
C VAL A 804 16.48 -35.90 -24.16
N GLN A 805 17.15 -34.79 -24.48
CA GLN A 805 18.28 -34.27 -23.70
C GLN A 805 17.84 -33.18 -22.71
N GLN A 806 16.87 -32.36 -23.10
CA GLN A 806 16.42 -31.23 -22.30
C GLN A 806 14.96 -30.93 -22.61
N ILE A 807 14.20 -30.56 -21.58
CA ILE A 807 12.84 -30.01 -21.72
C ILE A 807 12.87 -28.56 -21.22
N GLN A 808 12.06 -27.71 -21.83
CA GLN A 808 11.71 -26.38 -21.35
C GLN A 808 10.19 -26.23 -21.27
N ALA A 809 9.73 -25.40 -20.34
CA ALA A 809 8.32 -25.15 -20.12
C ALA A 809 8.02 -23.64 -20.17
N VAL A 810 6.84 -23.30 -20.66
CA VAL A 810 6.27 -21.95 -20.61
C VAL A 810 4.89 -21.99 -19.97
N SER A 811 4.47 -20.87 -19.40
CA SER A 811 3.26 -20.81 -18.58
C SER A 811 2.56 -19.46 -18.69
N SER A 812 1.37 -19.46 -19.29
CA SER A 812 0.50 -18.28 -19.37
C SER A 812 -0.75 -18.42 -18.50
N CYS A 813 -1.51 -17.33 -18.38
CA CYS A 813 -2.78 -17.31 -17.65
C CYS A 813 -3.85 -18.24 -18.24
N GLY A 814 -3.72 -18.63 -19.51
CA GLY A 814 -4.69 -19.44 -20.26
C GLY A 814 -4.22 -20.83 -20.69
N GLY A 815 -2.92 -21.15 -20.58
CA GLY A 815 -2.39 -22.46 -20.96
C GLY A 815 -0.87 -22.58 -20.79
N GLY A 816 -0.38 -23.82 -20.73
CA GLY A 816 1.05 -24.13 -20.60
C GLY A 816 1.52 -25.05 -21.71
N ALA A 817 2.79 -24.96 -22.07
CA ALA A 817 3.38 -25.79 -23.11
C ALA A 817 4.80 -26.22 -22.73
N PHE A 818 5.26 -27.29 -23.36
CA PHE A 818 6.61 -27.81 -23.24
C PHE A 818 7.25 -27.94 -24.61
N ALA A 819 8.57 -27.78 -24.64
CA ALA A 819 9.42 -28.02 -25.79
C ALA A 819 10.61 -28.90 -25.37
N ALA A 820 10.81 -30.02 -26.06
CA ALA A 820 11.90 -30.96 -25.84
C ALA A 820 12.93 -30.89 -26.97
N ILE A 821 14.21 -30.88 -26.61
CA ILE A 821 15.34 -31.02 -27.53
C ILE A 821 15.75 -32.50 -27.55
N LEU A 822 15.72 -33.12 -28.72
CA LEU A 822 16.18 -34.50 -28.93
C LEU A 822 17.71 -34.53 -29.15
N ALA A 823 18.32 -35.70 -28.98
CA ALA A 823 19.76 -35.88 -29.14
C ALA A 823 20.29 -35.59 -30.57
N ASP A 824 19.42 -35.57 -31.57
CA ASP A 824 19.76 -35.19 -32.95
C ASP A 824 19.60 -33.67 -33.21
N GLY A 825 19.25 -32.89 -32.19
CA GLY A 825 19.04 -31.44 -32.28
C GLY A 825 17.69 -31.03 -32.86
N SER A 826 16.74 -31.96 -33.03
CA SER A 826 15.35 -31.63 -33.38
C SER A 826 14.52 -31.26 -32.15
N VAL A 827 13.39 -30.59 -32.38
CA VAL A 827 12.49 -30.10 -31.32
C VAL A 827 11.10 -30.67 -31.46
N VAL A 828 10.55 -31.15 -30.34
CA VAL A 828 9.17 -31.63 -30.22
C VAL A 828 8.45 -30.76 -29.19
N THR A 829 7.27 -30.24 -29.54
CA THR A 829 6.46 -29.38 -28.67
C THR A 829 5.10 -30.04 -28.37
N TRP A 830 4.53 -29.74 -27.20
CA TRP A 830 3.17 -30.15 -26.82
C TRP A 830 2.58 -29.23 -25.76
N GLY A 831 1.27 -29.35 -25.53
CA GLY A 831 0.50 -28.50 -24.62
C GLY A 831 -0.34 -27.47 -25.38
N HIS A 832 -0.59 -26.32 -24.75
CA HIS A 832 -1.49 -25.31 -25.32
C HIS A 832 -0.90 -24.68 -26.60
N SER A 833 -1.63 -24.77 -27.71
CA SER A 833 -1.17 -24.29 -29.03
C SER A 833 -0.76 -22.82 -29.02
N LYS A 834 -1.58 -21.94 -28.42
CA LYS A 834 -1.29 -20.49 -28.32
C LYS A 834 -0.16 -20.12 -27.35
N SER A 835 0.33 -21.08 -26.56
CA SER A 835 1.49 -20.87 -25.69
C SER A 835 2.75 -21.54 -26.26
N GLY A 836 2.78 -21.81 -27.58
CA GLY A 836 3.92 -22.45 -28.24
C GLY A 836 3.92 -24.00 -28.17
N GLY A 837 2.80 -24.61 -27.79
CA GLY A 837 2.60 -26.07 -27.87
C GLY A 837 2.38 -26.59 -29.30
N ASP A 838 2.25 -25.69 -30.27
CA ASP A 838 2.28 -25.98 -31.71
C ASP A 838 3.44 -25.22 -32.36
N SER A 839 4.43 -25.95 -32.87
CA SER A 839 5.59 -25.43 -33.59
C SER A 839 5.54 -25.71 -35.10
N SER A 840 4.42 -26.16 -35.64
CA SER A 840 4.30 -26.61 -37.04
C SER A 840 4.75 -25.56 -38.06
N GLU A 841 4.41 -24.29 -37.85
CA GLU A 841 4.81 -23.14 -38.69
C GLU A 841 6.34 -22.97 -38.79
N VAL A 842 7.05 -23.21 -37.69
CA VAL A 842 8.51 -23.02 -37.61
C VAL A 842 9.29 -24.34 -37.65
N GLN A 843 8.62 -25.49 -37.74
CA GLN A 843 9.23 -26.82 -37.58
C GLN A 843 10.39 -27.07 -38.56
N LYS A 844 10.30 -26.53 -39.78
CA LYS A 844 11.37 -26.66 -40.79
C LYS A 844 12.66 -25.91 -40.42
N GLN A 845 12.54 -24.87 -39.60
CA GLN A 845 13.63 -24.00 -39.13
C GLN A 845 14.30 -24.55 -37.86
N LEU A 846 13.58 -25.35 -37.05
CA LEU A 846 14.08 -25.94 -35.81
C LEU A 846 14.97 -27.18 -36.06
N LYS A 847 16.14 -26.97 -36.65
CA LYS A 847 17.16 -28.01 -36.88
C LYS A 847 18.49 -27.64 -36.23
N ASN A 848 19.18 -28.62 -35.65
CA ASN A 848 20.43 -28.41 -34.91
C ASN A 848 20.28 -27.39 -33.77
N VAL A 849 19.17 -27.49 -33.03
CA VAL A 849 18.89 -26.64 -31.87
C VAL A 849 19.84 -27.01 -30.74
N GLN A 850 20.54 -26.01 -30.19
CA GLN A 850 21.46 -26.19 -29.07
C GLN A 850 20.82 -25.85 -27.73
N GLN A 851 19.92 -24.87 -27.72
CA GLN A 851 19.26 -24.43 -26.50
C GLN A 851 17.86 -23.89 -26.83
N ILE A 852 16.92 -24.14 -25.92
CA ILE A 852 15.61 -23.50 -25.91
C ILE A 852 15.51 -22.68 -24.63
N GLN A 853 14.92 -21.49 -24.75
CA GLN A 853 14.51 -20.64 -23.64
C GLN A 853 13.03 -20.31 -23.81
N GLY A 854 12.30 -20.31 -22.71
CA GLY A 854 10.88 -19.93 -22.67
C GLY A 854 10.68 -18.66 -21.86
N ASP A 855 9.70 -17.85 -22.26
CA ASP A 855 9.16 -16.76 -21.44
C ASP A 855 7.73 -17.09 -20.96
N SER A 856 6.93 -16.09 -20.60
CA SER A 856 5.56 -16.33 -20.12
C SER A 856 4.60 -16.88 -21.20
N HIS A 857 4.90 -16.76 -22.50
CA HIS A 857 3.98 -17.14 -23.59
C HIS A 857 4.64 -17.81 -24.81
N SER A 858 5.96 -17.71 -24.95
CA SER A 858 6.68 -18.05 -26.18
C SER A 858 8.01 -18.74 -25.91
N PHE A 859 8.50 -19.43 -26.93
CA PHE A 859 9.81 -20.06 -26.92
C PHE A 859 10.75 -19.38 -27.92
N ALA A 860 12.05 -19.40 -27.59
CA ALA A 860 13.15 -19.04 -28.45
C ALA A 860 14.18 -20.17 -28.49
N ALA A 861 14.49 -20.67 -29.68
CA ALA A 861 15.52 -21.68 -29.92
C ALA A 861 16.76 -21.04 -30.54
N SER A 862 17.93 -21.31 -29.98
CA SER A 862 19.22 -21.00 -30.62
C SER A 862 19.72 -22.19 -31.44
N LEU A 863 20.05 -21.92 -32.70
CA LEU A 863 20.56 -22.93 -33.63
C LEU A 863 22.09 -22.96 -33.59
N GLY A 864 22.69 -24.08 -34.00
CA GLY A 864 24.15 -24.23 -34.04
C GLY A 864 24.89 -23.29 -34.99
N ASP A 865 24.18 -22.58 -35.87
CA ASP A 865 24.72 -21.52 -36.74
C ASP A 865 24.68 -20.12 -36.10
N GLY A 866 24.15 -20.02 -34.87
CA GLY A 866 23.99 -18.77 -34.13
C GLY A 866 22.70 -18.00 -34.41
N SER A 867 21.82 -18.48 -35.30
CA SER A 867 20.50 -17.90 -35.52
C SER A 867 19.50 -18.25 -34.41
N VAL A 868 18.44 -17.45 -34.27
CA VAL A 868 17.40 -17.62 -33.26
C VAL A 868 16.03 -17.72 -33.94
N VAL A 869 15.26 -18.75 -33.58
CA VAL A 869 13.89 -18.98 -34.06
C VAL A 869 12.93 -18.87 -32.88
N THR A 870 11.86 -18.09 -33.02
CA THR A 870 10.84 -17.90 -31.97
C THR A 870 9.47 -18.39 -32.41
N TRP A 871 8.65 -18.88 -31.47
CA TRP A 871 7.26 -19.27 -31.71
C TRP A 871 6.40 -19.14 -30.45
N GLY A 872 5.07 -19.07 -30.60
CA GLY A 872 4.12 -18.96 -29.49
C GLY A 872 3.44 -17.59 -29.31
N LEU A 873 3.77 -16.58 -30.12
CA LEU A 873 3.00 -15.32 -30.22
C LEU A 873 2.19 -15.32 -31.52
N GLN A 874 0.87 -15.40 -31.42
CA GLN A 874 -0.03 -14.89 -32.46
C GLN A 874 -0.46 -13.50 -32.00
N GLU A 875 0.16 -12.45 -32.56
CA GLU A 875 -0.41 -11.11 -32.49
C GLU A 875 -1.81 -11.16 -33.12
N GLN A 876 -2.78 -10.49 -32.49
CA GLN A 876 -4.09 -10.24 -33.09
C GLN A 876 -3.91 -9.36 -34.33
N GLU A 877 -3.68 -9.96 -35.49
CA GLU A 877 -4.09 -9.42 -36.79
C GLU A 877 -5.61 -9.61 -36.95
N GLU A 878 -6.39 -9.02 -36.05
CA GLU A 878 -7.86 -9.00 -36.12
C GLU A 878 -8.38 -7.55 -36.08
N LEU A 879 -7.66 -6.65 -36.76
CA LEU A 879 -8.05 -5.24 -36.92
C LEU A 879 -8.08 -4.72 -38.38
N ASP A 880 -7.77 -5.53 -39.40
CA ASP A 880 -7.76 -5.09 -40.82
C ASP A 880 -8.64 -5.96 -41.75
N SER A 881 -9.76 -6.53 -41.28
CA SER A 881 -10.69 -7.27 -42.17
C SER A 881 -12.18 -7.00 -41.98
N LEU A 882 -12.55 -5.86 -41.40
CA LEU A 882 -13.96 -5.42 -41.27
C LEU A 882 -14.22 -4.02 -41.86
N GLU A 883 -13.48 -3.62 -42.90
CA GLU A 883 -13.73 -2.35 -43.62
C GLU A 883 -13.98 -2.48 -45.14
N GLU A 884 -14.18 -3.70 -45.69
CA GLU A 884 -14.55 -3.85 -47.11
C GLU A 884 -15.65 -4.90 -47.35
N THR A 885 -16.83 -4.73 -46.76
CA THR A 885 -18.08 -5.29 -47.30
C THR A 885 -19.29 -4.51 -46.77
N GLU A 886 -19.54 -3.30 -47.29
CA GLU A 886 -20.87 -2.68 -47.33
C GLU A 886 -20.76 -1.32 -48.06
N GLU A 887 -20.62 -1.35 -49.38
CA GLU A 887 -20.93 -0.21 -50.25
C GLU A 887 -20.94 -0.67 -51.71
N THR A 888 -22.01 -1.35 -52.13
CA THR A 888 -22.56 -1.32 -53.50
C THR A 888 -23.80 -2.22 -53.54
N GLU A 889 -24.99 -1.63 -53.44
CA GLU A 889 -26.24 -2.07 -54.09
C GLU A 889 -27.39 -1.29 -53.45
N GLU A 890 -27.70 -0.11 -53.98
CA GLU A 890 -29.04 0.51 -54.00
C GLU A 890 -28.92 1.85 -54.73
N ASP A 891 -29.03 1.81 -56.06
CA ASP A 891 -29.44 2.93 -56.91
C ASP A 891 -29.61 2.41 -58.34
N GLU A 892 -30.79 1.86 -58.65
CA GLU A 892 -31.40 1.84 -59.99
C GLU A 892 -32.76 1.10 -59.90
N GLU A 893 -33.86 1.86 -59.95
CA GLU A 893 -35.11 1.56 -60.69
C GLU A 893 -36.31 2.36 -60.15
N GLU A 894 -36.47 3.60 -60.62
CA GLU A 894 -37.79 4.23 -60.78
C GLU A 894 -37.80 5.01 -62.11
N GLU A 895 -38.31 4.39 -63.18
CA GLU A 895 -39.20 5.09 -64.13
C GLU A 895 -39.96 4.10 -65.04
N GLU A 896 -41.29 4.04 -64.82
CA GLU A 896 -42.37 4.22 -65.81
C GLU A 896 -43.56 3.24 -65.66
N GLY A 897 -44.62 3.76 -65.03
CA GLY A 897 -45.93 3.93 -65.69
C GLY A 897 -46.86 2.72 -65.86
N LEU A 898 -47.81 2.57 -64.92
CA LEU A 898 -49.28 2.63 -65.13
C LEU A 898 -50.08 2.38 -63.84
#